data_AF-A0A952R262-F1
#
_entry.id   AF-A0A952R262-F1
#
_cell.length_a   1.000
_cell.length_b   1.000
_cell.length_c   1.000
_cell.angle_alpha   90.00
_cell.angle_beta   90.00
_cell.angle_gamma   90.00
#
_symmetry.space_group_name_H-M   'P 1'
#
loop_
_entity.id
_entity.type
_entity.pdbx_description
1 polymer ?
#
loop_
_entity_poly.entity_id
_entity_poly.type
_entity_poly.pdbx_seq_one_letter_code
_entity_poly.pdbx_strand_id
1 'polypeptide(L)'
;MNRLALQATQARPRKLAWRGALIALVASALVVLSGCAGSETEDPRPSGAATHRSGPIALAPDGLSVWVVNPDADSVTRLDTLTQRSDTPIPVGREPWSVAVTQGDTVVVANRADGTISVIRGAERRDVRVGAEPNTVVLSPDGRHAYVGLGSEQRLVKLDLNSMTQVADGVLPAPASALAVAVDPTEPGGYLIVVAHLLAQPLPSGGPHLNDGMVGALTVLRPDLSEAGALTIDPFEFGFPNVLAGIDARDGRVWVAHNLNSPEPPLRFNKTVSSALSSLALDGVGQPLTLDLNDPTFSTPLNQPTAIALTADGTRAYVVLAGSDQLMGLALDDPAKPRLLGFWPTGANPRGVALSRDGRTAYVMNYLSRDVSILDLSDPRNRTGGRRESVAPETLDPETWLGKRLFNNASDPRISTLGWISCASCHPGGGSDGTTWSLPEGPRQTTPLWSLTLRGPPFHASATRDEPQDVQLDIELLMRGLGFSSGPSYPLLGTPNGGRSADLDALAAFIMAGIRTPAASSGIDETAAARGRDTYEVAGCTACHGGAGWTRNALPGAPGTVAGPTGDQVDAALHDVGTYPVGQSGLGELGFKIPTLLGLHATAPYLHNGAATDLRAVLANPLHVGVIAEADLDDLVAFLLSIDDSTSIFD
;
A
#
# COMPACT_ATOMS: atom_id res chain seq x y z
N MET A 1 57.07 -59.61 18.46
CA MET A 1 56.95 -58.72 17.28
C MET A 1 56.19 -57.46 17.70
N ASN A 2 56.90 -56.31 17.68
CA ASN A 2 56.52 -54.88 17.85
C ASN A 2 55.35 -54.49 18.79
N ARG A 3 55.64 -54.00 20.02
CA ARG A 3 55.85 -52.60 20.51
C ARG A 3 54.52 -51.85 20.80
N LEU A 4 54.09 -51.76 22.08
CA LEU A 4 54.36 -50.70 23.11
C LEU A 4 53.56 -49.39 22.86
N ALA A 5 52.50 -49.07 23.62
CA ALA A 5 52.43 -48.41 24.96
C ALA A 5 52.39 -46.85 24.85
N LEU A 6 51.75 -46.00 25.67
CA LEU A 6 50.94 -46.07 26.91
C LEU A 6 50.32 -44.65 27.18
N GLN A 7 49.06 -44.63 27.62
CA GLN A 7 48.38 -43.82 28.67
C GLN A 7 48.55 -42.27 28.92
N ALA A 8 47.35 -41.66 29.00
CA ALA A 8 46.76 -40.60 29.88
C ALA A 8 47.27 -40.53 31.36
N THR A 9 47.10 -39.50 32.23
CA THR A 9 46.24 -38.30 32.38
C THR A 9 46.68 -37.45 33.61
N GLN A 10 46.44 -36.11 33.56
CA GLN A 10 46.02 -35.10 34.59
C GLN A 10 46.67 -34.92 35.99
N ALA A 11 46.93 -33.64 36.36
CA ALA A 11 46.43 -32.94 37.57
C ALA A 11 46.77 -31.42 37.62
N ARG A 12 45.87 -30.59 38.19
CA ARG A 12 45.95 -29.11 38.49
C ARG A 12 46.31 -28.88 39.99
N PRO A 13 46.16 -27.67 40.61
CA PRO A 13 46.73 -26.33 40.40
C PRO A 13 47.37 -25.73 41.70
N ARG A 14 47.97 -24.53 41.68
CA ARG A 14 48.22 -23.70 42.89
C ARG A 14 48.15 -22.18 42.61
N LYS A 15 47.48 -21.44 43.51
CA LYS A 15 47.41 -19.97 43.63
C LYS A 15 48.50 -19.47 44.60
N LEU A 16 49.00 -18.25 44.42
CA LEU A 16 49.27 -17.28 45.51
C LEU A 16 49.42 -15.85 44.93
N ALA A 17 48.82 -14.87 45.61
CA ALA A 17 48.86 -13.43 45.32
C ALA A 17 50.10 -12.76 45.96
N TRP A 18 50.42 -11.50 45.63
CA TRP A 18 50.84 -10.40 46.54
C TRP A 18 50.93 -9.08 45.74
N ARG A 19 50.78 -7.93 46.42
CA ARG A 19 50.44 -6.58 45.93
C ARG A 19 51.68 -5.69 45.67
N GLY A 20 51.55 -4.65 44.81
CA GLY A 20 52.10 -3.30 45.12
C GLY A 20 52.98 -2.58 44.08
N ALA A 21 52.40 -1.49 43.51
CA ALA A 21 52.94 -0.16 43.19
C ALA A 21 54.04 0.13 42.12
N LEU A 22 53.68 1.14 41.31
CA LEU A 22 54.37 2.02 40.35
C LEU A 22 55.91 2.20 40.41
N ILE A 23 56.53 2.41 39.24
CA ILE A 23 57.22 3.66 38.82
C ILE A 23 57.54 3.60 37.30
N ALA A 24 57.36 4.73 36.62
CA ALA A 24 57.57 4.99 35.20
C ALA A 24 59.03 5.28 34.83
N LEU A 25 59.42 4.99 33.58
CA LEU A 25 60.38 5.77 32.76
C LEU A 25 60.59 5.08 31.40
N VAL A 26 60.08 5.67 30.31
CA VAL A 26 60.62 5.43 28.95
C VAL A 26 60.79 6.79 28.29
N ALA A 27 62.03 7.02 27.85
CA ALA A 27 62.57 8.27 27.35
C ALA A 27 62.02 8.64 25.96
N SER A 28 61.85 9.95 25.78
CA SER A 28 61.50 10.63 24.54
C SER A 28 62.68 10.65 23.57
N ALA A 29 62.43 10.32 22.29
CA ALA A 29 63.25 10.75 21.17
C ALA A 29 62.36 11.54 20.20
N LEU A 30 62.53 12.86 20.19
CA LEU A 30 61.93 13.78 19.24
C LEU A 30 62.76 13.76 17.95
N VAL A 31 62.14 13.43 16.82
CA VAL A 31 62.61 13.85 15.50
C VAL A 31 61.51 14.71 14.91
N VAL A 32 61.78 16.00 14.78
CA VAL A 32 60.93 16.97 14.08
C VAL A 32 61.39 17.00 12.64
N LEU A 33 60.52 16.56 11.73
CA LEU A 33 60.57 16.95 10.32
C LEU A 33 59.20 17.52 9.96
N SER A 34 59.16 18.84 9.88
CA SER A 34 58.03 19.61 9.36
C SER A 34 57.83 19.28 7.88
N GLY A 35 56.71 18.62 7.57
CA GLY A 35 56.16 18.46 6.23
C GLY A 35 54.67 18.76 6.31
N CYS A 36 54.19 19.65 5.43
CA CYS A 36 52.84 20.19 5.41
C CYS A 36 51.75 19.12 5.53
N ALA A 37 50.95 19.19 6.60
CA ALA A 37 49.76 18.37 6.76
C ALA A 37 48.61 18.96 5.92
N GLY A 38 48.46 18.46 4.70
CA GLY A 38 47.13 18.29 4.12
C GLY A 38 46.56 17.01 4.72
N SER A 39 45.66 17.12 5.69
CA SER A 39 44.94 15.97 6.23
C SER A 39 43.79 15.63 5.30
N GLU A 40 44.08 14.90 4.22
CA GLU A 40 43.08 14.01 3.64
C GLU A 40 43.01 12.78 4.54
N THR A 41 42.18 12.86 5.58
CA THR A 41 41.63 11.65 6.20
C THR A 41 40.58 11.13 5.22
N GLU A 42 40.99 10.23 4.33
CA GLU A 42 40.05 9.30 3.69
C GLU A 42 39.28 8.59 4.81
N ASP A 43 38.01 8.95 4.92
CA ASP A 43 37.06 8.34 5.84
C ASP A 43 36.73 6.93 5.34
N PRO A 44 37.04 5.86 6.09
CA PRO A 44 36.82 4.49 5.66
C PRO A 44 35.36 4.05 5.89
N ARG A 45 34.39 4.91 5.54
CA ARG A 45 32.99 4.49 5.42
C ARG A 45 32.86 3.66 4.15
N PRO A 46 32.25 2.46 4.19
CA PRO A 46 31.94 1.73 2.97
C PRO A 46 31.08 2.64 2.08
N SER A 47 31.53 2.82 0.84
CA SER A 47 30.86 3.56 -0.23
C SER A 47 29.60 2.85 -0.73
N GLY A 48 28.71 2.48 0.18
CA GLY A 48 27.37 2.02 -0.09
C GLY A 48 26.42 2.84 0.76
N ALA A 49 26.02 4.01 0.27
CA ALA A 49 24.96 4.79 0.90
C ALA A 49 23.74 3.87 1.09
N ALA A 50 23.11 3.94 2.27
CA ALA A 50 21.88 3.20 2.53
C ALA A 50 20.81 3.67 1.53
N THR A 51 20.10 2.72 0.90
CA THR A 51 18.94 3.06 0.09
C THR A 51 17.84 3.52 1.04
N HIS A 52 17.19 4.64 0.73
CA HIS A 52 16.05 5.13 1.51
C HIS A 52 14.78 4.85 0.73
N ARG A 53 13.94 3.97 1.25
CA ARG A 53 12.62 3.67 0.69
C ARG A 53 11.54 4.03 1.69
N SER A 54 10.38 4.44 1.20
CA SER A 54 9.22 4.68 2.05
C SER A 54 8.65 3.35 2.53
N GLY A 55 8.27 3.29 3.79
CA GLY A 55 7.53 2.15 4.33
C GLY A 55 7.12 2.38 5.79
N PRO A 56 6.39 1.43 6.39
CA PRO A 56 5.91 1.53 7.77
C PRO A 56 7.00 1.19 8.81
N ILE A 57 8.19 0.83 8.36
CA ILE A 57 9.32 0.41 9.20
C ILE A 57 10.63 0.90 8.61
N ALA A 58 11.53 1.41 9.46
CA ALA A 58 12.84 1.90 9.05
C ALA A 58 13.93 1.50 10.06
N LEU A 59 15.08 1.03 9.55
CA LEU A 59 16.28 0.88 10.36
C LEU A 59 16.96 2.24 10.51
N ALA A 60 17.28 2.63 11.73
CA ALA A 60 18.07 3.82 12.00
C ALA A 60 19.48 3.71 11.42
N PRO A 61 20.07 4.84 10.98
CA PRO A 61 21.45 4.97 10.55
C PRO A 61 22.39 3.89 11.03
N ASP A 62 22.68 4.00 12.31
CA ASP A 62 23.62 3.23 13.14
C ASP A 62 23.37 1.72 13.21
N GLY A 63 22.17 1.25 12.83
CA GLY A 63 21.75 -0.14 12.94
C GLY A 63 21.36 -0.57 14.36
N LEU A 64 21.27 0.35 15.31
CA LEU A 64 20.97 0.07 16.72
C LEU A 64 19.49 0.13 17.05
N SER A 65 18.67 0.73 16.17
CA SER A 65 17.23 0.78 16.37
C SER A 65 16.43 0.64 15.08
N VAL A 66 15.23 0.10 15.22
CA VAL A 66 14.21 0.00 14.18
C VAL A 66 12.99 0.78 14.64
N TRP A 67 12.42 1.60 13.76
CA TRP A 67 11.25 2.41 14.05
C TRP A 67 10.07 1.92 13.24
N VAL A 68 8.91 1.80 13.89
CA VAL A 68 7.71 1.18 13.33
C VAL A 68 6.51 2.05 13.58
N VAL A 69 5.72 2.36 12.56
CA VAL A 69 4.43 3.04 12.74
C VAL A 69 3.34 2.04 13.11
N ASN A 70 2.38 2.48 13.91
CA ASN A 70 1.22 1.71 14.33
C ASN A 70 -0.05 2.46 13.88
N PRO A 71 -0.54 2.22 12.65
CA PRO A 71 -1.61 3.04 12.08
C PRO A 71 -2.88 3.10 12.93
N ASP A 72 -3.32 1.96 13.47
CA ASP A 72 -4.57 1.88 14.28
C ASP A 72 -4.39 2.41 15.72
N ALA A 73 -3.14 2.61 16.16
CA ALA A 73 -2.82 3.05 17.52
C ALA A 73 -2.21 4.47 17.54
N ASP A 74 -2.24 5.18 16.41
CA ASP A 74 -1.78 6.57 16.25
C ASP A 74 -0.40 6.84 16.91
N SER A 75 0.52 5.89 16.73
CA SER A 75 1.82 5.91 17.41
C SER A 75 2.96 5.41 16.52
N VAL A 76 4.18 5.74 16.92
CA VAL A 76 5.42 5.15 16.40
C VAL A 76 6.20 4.52 17.56
N THR A 77 6.80 3.35 17.33
CA THR A 77 7.53 2.60 18.36
C THR A 77 8.95 2.32 17.91
N ARG A 78 9.90 2.57 18.82
CA ARG A 78 11.31 2.19 18.66
C ARG A 78 11.52 0.77 19.17
N LEU A 79 12.27 -0.03 18.43
CA LEU A 79 12.75 -1.36 18.79
C LEU A 79 14.28 -1.34 18.81
N ASP A 80 14.87 -1.73 19.93
CA ASP A 80 16.32 -1.83 20.09
C ASP A 80 16.82 -3.12 19.43
N THR A 81 17.79 -3.05 18.50
CA THR A 81 18.19 -4.21 17.70
C THR A 81 19.03 -5.23 18.47
N LEU A 82 19.70 -4.80 19.55
CA LEU A 82 20.58 -5.65 20.36
C LEU A 82 19.79 -6.50 21.35
N THR A 83 18.91 -5.85 22.12
CA THR A 83 18.02 -6.50 23.07
C THR A 83 16.78 -7.07 22.40
N GLN A 84 16.49 -6.58 21.19
CA GLN A 84 15.31 -6.88 20.39
C GLN A 84 14.00 -6.54 21.15
N ARG A 85 14.03 -5.57 22.07
CA ARG A 85 12.84 -5.14 22.83
C ARG A 85 12.29 -3.84 22.27
N SER A 86 10.98 -3.70 22.31
CA SER A 86 10.31 -2.44 21.99
C SER A 86 10.25 -1.51 23.20
N ASP A 87 10.36 -0.21 22.93
CA ASP A 87 10.09 0.85 23.88
C ASP A 87 8.55 1.07 23.99
N THR A 88 8.13 1.97 24.88
CA THR A 88 6.72 2.39 24.93
C THR A 88 6.35 3.15 23.65
N PRO A 89 5.17 2.90 23.05
CA PRO A 89 4.73 3.63 21.86
C PRO A 89 4.67 5.14 22.09
N ILE A 90 5.15 5.90 21.11
CA ILE A 90 5.17 7.37 21.12
C ILE A 90 3.97 7.86 20.29
N PRO A 91 3.01 8.61 20.87
CA PRO A 91 1.89 9.16 20.12
C PRO A 91 2.34 10.09 18.99
N VAL A 92 1.77 9.93 17.80
CA VAL A 92 1.96 10.78 16.61
C VAL A 92 0.59 11.32 16.13
N GLY A 93 0.46 11.75 14.87
CA GLY A 93 -0.85 12.08 14.30
C GLY A 93 -1.62 10.80 13.92
N ARG A 94 -2.85 10.95 13.45
CA ARG A 94 -3.72 9.83 13.12
C ARG A 94 -3.27 9.06 11.88
N GLU A 95 -3.44 7.73 11.94
CA GLU A 95 -3.09 6.79 10.88
C GLU A 95 -1.65 6.97 10.34
N PRO A 96 -0.61 6.88 11.20
CA PRO A 96 0.77 6.98 10.72
C PRO A 96 1.09 5.83 9.78
N TRP A 97 1.55 6.14 8.56
CA TRP A 97 1.67 5.17 7.47
C TRP A 97 3.11 4.92 7.01
N SER A 98 3.97 5.92 7.14
CA SER A 98 5.37 5.80 6.73
C SER A 98 6.30 6.48 7.74
N VAL A 99 7.48 5.89 7.97
CA VAL A 99 8.52 6.43 8.85
C VAL A 99 9.88 6.43 8.16
N ALA A 100 10.65 7.48 8.39
CA ALA A 100 12.06 7.56 8.01
C ALA A 100 12.91 8.10 9.17
N VAL A 101 14.18 7.69 9.24
CA VAL A 101 15.09 8.02 10.34
C VAL A 101 16.40 8.56 9.79
N THR A 102 16.79 9.76 10.24
CA THR A 102 18.06 10.39 9.86
C THR A 102 19.24 9.81 10.65
N GLN A 103 20.48 10.12 10.24
CA GLN A 103 21.69 9.77 11.00
C GLN A 103 21.80 10.45 12.37
N GLY A 104 21.07 11.54 12.61
CA GLY A 104 21.07 12.30 13.86
C GLY A 104 19.85 12.01 14.74
N ASP A 105 19.30 10.80 14.68
CA ASP A 105 18.14 10.33 15.45
C ASP A 105 16.87 11.17 15.32
N THR A 106 16.74 11.96 14.24
CA THR A 106 15.47 12.58 13.88
C THR A 106 14.59 11.54 13.20
N VAL A 107 13.40 11.30 13.76
CA VAL A 107 12.37 10.40 13.21
C VAL A 107 11.29 11.24 12.54
N VAL A 108 10.94 10.89 11.31
CA VAL A 108 9.96 11.61 10.48
C VAL A 108 8.83 10.65 10.16
N VAL A 109 7.61 10.97 10.56
CA VAL A 109 6.42 10.10 10.44
C VAL A 109 5.35 10.80 9.62
N ALA A 110 4.87 10.15 8.57
CA ALA A 110 3.73 10.61 7.78
C ALA A 110 2.42 10.14 8.41
N ASN A 111 1.60 11.10 8.86
CA ASN A 111 0.30 10.87 9.49
C ASN A 111 -0.80 11.07 8.44
N ARG A 112 -1.23 9.96 7.86
CA ARG A 112 -2.04 9.94 6.65
C ARG A 112 -3.39 10.62 6.87
N ALA A 113 -4.11 10.26 7.93
CA ALA A 113 -5.46 10.78 8.19
C ALA A 113 -5.47 12.23 8.67
N ASP A 114 -4.39 12.73 9.26
CA ASP A 114 -4.28 14.14 9.70
C ASP A 114 -3.68 15.06 8.64
N GLY A 115 -3.08 14.52 7.58
CA GLY A 115 -2.40 15.32 6.57
C GLY A 115 -1.16 16.05 7.09
N THR A 116 -0.45 15.43 8.04
CA THR A 116 0.73 16.02 8.70
C THR A 116 1.95 15.11 8.66
N ILE A 117 3.12 15.70 8.86
CA ILE A 117 4.36 15.01 9.20
C ILE A 117 4.71 15.31 10.66
N SER A 118 4.85 14.28 11.50
CA SER A 118 5.46 14.40 12.82
C SER A 118 6.98 14.25 12.72
N VAL A 119 7.73 15.20 13.25
CA VAL A 119 9.18 15.12 13.40
C VAL A 119 9.54 15.05 14.86
N ILE A 120 10.23 13.98 15.25
CA ILE A 120 10.58 13.66 16.63
C ILE A 120 12.10 13.75 16.80
N ARG A 121 12.54 14.47 17.83
CA ARG A 121 13.95 14.61 18.24
C ARG A 121 14.05 14.47 19.76
N GLY A 122 14.57 13.33 20.22
CA GLY A 122 14.56 13.01 21.65
C GLY A 122 13.13 13.02 22.21
N ALA A 123 12.83 13.94 23.14
CA ALA A 123 11.51 14.09 23.73
C ALA A 123 10.60 15.11 23.01
N GLU A 124 11.13 15.86 22.04
CA GLU A 124 10.38 16.88 21.31
C GLU A 124 9.69 16.29 20.08
N ARG A 125 8.42 16.65 19.88
CA ARG A 125 7.64 16.36 18.67
C ARG A 125 7.13 17.68 18.08
N ARG A 126 7.24 17.82 16.77
CA ARG A 126 6.62 18.91 16.00
C ARG A 126 5.88 18.35 14.81
N ASP A 127 4.63 18.77 14.62
CA ASP A 127 3.83 18.40 13.46
C ASP A 127 3.83 19.53 12.43
N VAL A 128 3.92 19.16 11.15
CA VAL A 128 3.86 20.07 10.01
C VAL A 128 2.77 19.60 9.07
N ARG A 129 1.79 20.46 8.76
CA ARG A 129 0.78 20.16 7.75
C ARG A 129 1.41 20.20 6.36
N VAL A 130 1.13 19.18 5.55
CA VAL A 130 1.74 18.99 4.23
C VAL A 130 0.73 18.82 3.09
N GLY A 131 -0.51 18.43 3.40
CA GLY A 131 -1.55 18.17 2.40
C GLY A 131 -2.36 16.92 2.76
N ALA A 132 -3.26 16.50 1.89
CA ALA A 132 -4.13 15.35 2.12
C ALA A 132 -3.42 14.01 1.91
N GLU A 133 -3.67 13.07 2.82
CA GLU A 133 -3.23 11.67 2.74
C GLU A 133 -1.71 11.47 2.50
N PRO A 134 -0.79 12.09 3.28
CA PRO A 134 0.63 11.80 3.17
C PRO A 134 0.87 10.33 3.53
N ASN A 135 1.27 9.54 2.54
CA ASN A 135 1.38 8.09 2.64
C ASN A 135 2.83 7.59 2.51
N THR A 136 3.75 8.42 2.03
CA THR A 136 5.16 8.06 1.88
C THR A 136 6.06 9.12 2.45
N VAL A 137 7.16 8.72 3.09
CA VAL A 137 8.27 9.63 3.38
C VAL A 137 9.62 8.97 3.11
N VAL A 138 10.50 9.68 2.40
CA VAL A 138 11.93 9.32 2.24
C VAL A 138 12.82 10.51 2.54
N LEU A 139 14.06 10.24 2.93
CA LEU A 139 15.03 11.27 3.29
C LEU A 139 16.05 11.44 2.17
N SER A 140 16.52 12.68 1.97
CA SER A 140 17.74 12.91 1.21
C SER A 140 18.93 12.19 1.86
N PRO A 141 19.96 11.77 1.11
CA PRO A 141 21.11 11.04 1.66
C PRO A 141 21.86 11.78 2.79
N ASP A 142 21.82 13.11 2.78
CA ASP A 142 22.38 13.97 3.84
C ASP A 142 21.46 14.12 5.07
N GLY A 143 20.25 13.57 5.02
CA GLY A 143 19.25 13.64 6.08
C GLY A 143 18.64 15.02 6.32
N ARG A 144 18.87 16.00 5.42
CA ARG A 144 18.40 17.39 5.60
C ARG A 144 16.98 17.63 5.11
N HIS A 145 16.53 16.86 4.12
CA HIS A 145 15.21 17.02 3.51
C HIS A 145 14.41 15.73 3.61
N ALA A 146 13.10 15.90 3.75
CA ALA A 146 12.13 14.82 3.56
C ALA A 146 11.31 15.07 2.29
N TYR A 147 11.09 14.02 1.51
CA TYR A 147 10.20 14.01 0.36
C TYR A 147 8.96 13.22 0.73
N VAL A 148 7.79 13.84 0.57
CA VAL A 148 6.52 13.32 1.06
C VAL A 148 5.51 13.27 -0.08
N GLY A 149 5.02 12.08 -0.37
CA GLY A 149 3.98 11.84 -1.38
C GLY A 149 2.60 12.07 -0.76
N LEU A 150 1.75 12.80 -1.47
CA LEU A 150 0.38 13.11 -1.06
C LEU A 150 -0.59 12.22 -1.86
N GLY A 151 -1.10 11.18 -1.21
CA GLY A 151 -1.86 10.10 -1.84
C GLY A 151 -3.20 10.50 -2.45
N SER A 152 -3.75 11.65 -2.05
CA SER A 152 -4.97 12.23 -2.63
C SER A 152 -4.70 13.43 -3.56
N GLU A 153 -3.45 13.86 -3.74
CA GLU A 153 -3.18 15.16 -4.38
C GLU A 153 -2.29 15.12 -5.62
N GLN A 154 -1.92 13.95 -6.17
CA GLN A 154 -0.97 13.87 -7.31
C GLN A 154 0.25 14.79 -7.11
N ARG A 155 0.77 14.86 -5.88
CA ARG A 155 1.80 15.83 -5.49
C ARG A 155 2.89 15.17 -4.65
N LEU A 156 4.09 15.72 -4.79
CA LEU A 156 5.25 15.41 -3.97
C LEU A 156 5.78 16.70 -3.36
N VAL A 157 5.87 16.76 -2.03
CA VAL A 157 6.39 17.94 -1.33
C VAL A 157 7.77 17.68 -0.75
N LYS A 158 8.62 18.71 -0.75
CA LYS A 158 9.94 18.69 -0.14
C LYS A 158 9.93 19.55 1.12
N LEU A 159 10.25 18.95 2.26
CA LEU A 159 10.33 19.59 3.57
C LEU A 159 11.80 19.73 3.98
N ASP A 160 12.23 20.94 4.35
CA ASP A 160 13.52 21.14 5.03
C ASP A 160 13.34 20.84 6.53
N LEU A 161 14.10 19.85 7.04
CA LEU A 161 13.92 19.35 8.39
C LEU A 161 14.51 20.28 9.46
N ASN A 162 15.38 21.22 9.10
CA ASN A 162 15.95 22.17 10.07
C ASN A 162 14.97 23.31 10.37
N SER A 163 14.47 23.96 9.32
CA SER A 163 13.48 25.04 9.39
C SER A 163 12.07 24.52 9.63
N MET A 164 11.81 23.26 9.29
CA MET A 164 10.49 22.62 9.34
C MET A 164 9.48 23.31 8.41
N THR A 165 9.95 23.68 7.22
CA THR A 165 9.16 24.38 6.20
C THR A 165 9.18 23.64 4.87
N GLN A 166 8.04 23.63 4.19
CA GLN A 166 7.97 23.16 2.81
C GLN A 166 8.75 24.11 1.91
N VAL A 167 9.74 23.58 1.19
CA VAL A 167 10.67 24.34 0.35
C VAL A 167 10.48 24.07 -1.14
N ALA A 168 9.78 22.99 -1.51
CA ALA A 168 9.38 22.72 -2.88
C ALA A 168 8.10 21.87 -2.94
N ASP A 169 7.45 21.91 -4.10
CA ASP A 169 6.23 21.19 -4.43
C ASP A 169 6.30 20.79 -5.90
N GLY A 170 6.00 19.53 -6.20
CA GLY A 170 6.01 18.97 -7.55
C GLY A 170 4.69 18.29 -7.86
N VAL A 171 4.17 18.53 -9.06
CA VAL A 171 3.00 17.84 -9.58
C VAL A 171 3.45 16.50 -10.20
N LEU A 172 2.73 15.44 -9.88
CA LEU A 172 2.92 14.10 -10.41
C LEU A 172 1.81 13.77 -11.42
N PRO A 173 2.04 12.87 -12.37
CA PRO A 173 0.99 12.43 -13.29
C PRO A 173 -0.12 11.61 -12.62
N ALA A 174 0.18 10.99 -11.46
CA ALA A 174 -0.74 10.20 -10.67
C ALA A 174 -0.29 10.20 -9.20
N PRO A 175 -1.16 9.81 -8.24
CA PRO A 175 -0.78 9.80 -6.83
C PRO A 175 0.37 8.83 -6.54
N ALA A 176 1.31 9.25 -5.69
CA ALA A 176 2.42 8.42 -5.24
C ALA A 176 1.91 7.33 -4.29
N SER A 177 2.41 6.10 -4.45
CA SER A 177 2.17 4.98 -3.53
C SER A 177 3.41 4.57 -2.75
N ALA A 178 4.58 4.66 -3.38
CA ALA A 178 5.86 4.31 -2.79
C ALA A 178 6.99 5.17 -3.39
N LEU A 179 8.01 5.46 -2.59
CA LEU A 179 9.18 6.25 -2.97
C LEU A 179 10.47 5.50 -2.67
N ALA A 180 11.46 5.63 -3.54
CA ALA A 180 12.84 5.24 -3.27
C ALA A 180 13.81 6.37 -3.65
N VAL A 181 14.88 6.52 -2.87
CA VAL A 181 16.03 7.37 -3.20
C VAL A 181 17.13 6.49 -3.75
N ALA A 182 17.44 6.66 -5.03
CA ALA A 182 18.52 5.99 -5.72
C ALA A 182 19.74 6.90 -5.73
N VAL A 183 20.83 6.51 -5.06
CA VAL A 183 22.06 7.31 -5.05
C VAL A 183 22.76 7.16 -6.40
N ASP A 184 23.00 8.31 -7.03
CA ASP A 184 23.67 8.40 -8.33
C ASP A 184 24.59 9.64 -8.32
N PRO A 185 25.92 9.47 -8.17
CA PRO A 185 26.84 10.60 -8.10
C PRO A 185 26.99 11.35 -9.44
N THR A 186 26.46 10.80 -10.54
CA THR A 186 26.48 11.46 -11.86
C THR A 186 25.34 12.47 -12.00
N GLU A 187 24.28 12.34 -11.20
CA GLU A 187 23.13 13.24 -11.23
C GLU A 187 23.38 14.52 -10.42
N PRO A 188 22.83 15.67 -10.85
CA PRO A 188 22.84 16.88 -10.05
C PRO A 188 22.22 16.64 -8.66
N GLY A 189 23.03 16.84 -7.62
CA GLY A 189 22.64 16.59 -6.22
C GLY A 189 22.93 15.18 -5.71
N GLY A 190 23.42 14.27 -6.56
CA GLY A 190 23.98 12.97 -6.17
C GLY A 190 22.97 11.85 -5.94
N TYR A 191 21.69 12.06 -6.27
CA TYR A 191 20.64 11.06 -6.17
C TYR A 191 19.40 11.42 -7.00
N LEU A 192 18.60 10.39 -7.29
CA LEU A 192 17.28 10.47 -7.90
C LEU A 192 16.22 10.04 -6.88
N ILE A 193 15.01 10.53 -7.07
CA ILE A 193 13.80 10.11 -6.36
C ILE A 193 12.95 9.34 -7.36
N VAL A 194 12.69 8.08 -7.08
CA VAL A 194 11.84 7.22 -7.90
C VAL A 194 10.50 7.08 -7.22
N VAL A 195 9.44 7.42 -7.94
CA VAL A 195 8.06 7.43 -7.48
C VAL A 195 7.32 6.31 -8.19
N ALA A 196 6.75 5.37 -7.43
CA ALA A 196 5.74 4.45 -7.95
C ALA A 196 4.35 5.08 -7.80
N HIS A 197 3.51 4.90 -8.83
CA HIS A 197 2.11 5.30 -8.79
C HIS A 197 1.23 4.09 -8.51
N LEU A 198 0.24 4.25 -7.59
CA LEU A 198 -0.53 3.11 -7.08
C LEU A 198 -1.20 2.32 -8.21
N LEU A 199 -1.94 3.04 -9.07
CA LEU A 199 -2.75 2.46 -10.12
C LEU A 199 -2.02 2.55 -11.46
N ALA A 200 -2.20 1.50 -12.26
CA ALA A 200 -1.77 1.47 -13.65
C ALA A 200 -2.38 2.63 -14.44
N GLN A 201 -1.69 3.07 -15.49
CA GLN A 201 -2.12 4.14 -16.39
C GLN A 201 -2.61 3.57 -17.71
N PRO A 202 -3.65 4.16 -18.34
CA PRO A 202 -4.23 3.60 -19.55
C PRO A 202 -3.29 3.65 -20.75
N LEU A 203 -3.27 2.55 -21.52
CA LEU A 203 -2.63 2.46 -22.82
C LEU A 203 -3.66 2.71 -23.95
N PRO A 204 -3.19 3.10 -25.16
CA PRO A 204 -4.06 3.24 -26.33
C PRO A 204 -4.79 1.96 -26.76
N SER A 205 -4.39 0.79 -26.24
CA SER A 205 -4.95 -0.53 -26.54
C SER A 205 -6.40 -0.71 -26.06
N GLY A 206 -6.90 0.11 -25.13
CA GLY A 206 -8.34 0.12 -24.78
C GLY A 206 -8.67 0.19 -23.29
N GLY A 207 -7.70 0.39 -22.39
CA GLY A 207 -7.97 0.77 -20.99
C GLY A 207 -8.26 -0.40 -20.04
N PRO A 208 -8.85 -0.13 -18.85
CA PRO A 208 -8.73 -0.99 -17.65
C PRO A 208 -9.55 -2.29 -17.67
N HIS A 209 -10.18 -2.61 -18.81
CA HIS A 209 -10.94 -3.85 -19.01
C HIS A 209 -10.19 -4.89 -19.85
N LEU A 210 -9.02 -4.54 -20.38
CA LEU A 210 -8.17 -5.40 -21.21
C LEU A 210 -6.90 -5.79 -20.45
N ASN A 211 -6.39 -7.00 -20.70
CA ASN A 211 -5.17 -7.49 -20.06
C ASN A 211 -3.93 -6.69 -20.48
N ASP A 212 -3.94 -6.09 -21.67
CA ASP A 212 -2.88 -5.24 -22.21
C ASP A 212 -3.28 -3.75 -22.26
N GLY A 213 -4.34 -3.39 -21.55
CA GLY A 213 -4.96 -2.07 -21.62
C GLY A 213 -4.35 -0.99 -20.74
N MET A 214 -3.44 -1.36 -19.84
CA MET A 214 -2.83 -0.45 -18.86
C MET A 214 -1.33 -0.75 -18.68
N VAL A 215 -0.60 0.20 -18.10
CA VAL A 215 0.84 0.10 -17.84
C VAL A 215 1.18 0.57 -16.44
N GLY A 216 2.14 -0.06 -15.78
CA GLY A 216 2.65 0.39 -14.49
C GLY A 216 3.53 1.60 -14.70
N ALA A 217 3.35 2.68 -13.94
CA ALA A 217 4.07 3.93 -14.17
C ALA A 217 4.99 4.26 -12.99
N LEU A 218 6.21 4.67 -13.31
CA LEU A 218 7.17 5.27 -12.38
C LEU A 218 7.61 6.64 -12.88
N THR A 219 7.67 7.62 -11.98
CA THR A 219 8.28 8.94 -12.25
C THR A 219 9.65 9.01 -11.60
N VAL A 220 10.66 9.51 -12.32
CA VAL A 220 12.02 9.72 -11.81
C VAL A 220 12.28 11.22 -11.72
N LEU A 221 12.57 11.71 -10.52
CA LEU A 221 12.76 13.12 -10.23
C LEU A 221 14.16 13.40 -9.69
N ARG A 222 14.63 14.62 -9.93
CA ARG A 222 15.83 15.17 -9.29
C ARG A 222 15.50 15.72 -7.89
N PRO A 223 16.50 16.04 -7.07
CA PRO A 223 16.31 16.58 -5.72
C PRO A 223 15.52 17.90 -5.65
N ASP A 224 15.46 18.67 -6.74
CA ASP A 224 14.66 19.89 -6.86
C ASP A 224 13.21 19.63 -7.33
N LEU A 225 12.83 18.35 -7.46
CA LEU A 225 11.56 17.86 -7.98
C LEU A 225 11.35 18.08 -9.49
N SER A 226 12.39 18.46 -10.24
CA SER A 226 12.32 18.44 -11.70
C SER A 226 12.34 17.01 -12.23
N GLU A 227 11.61 16.76 -13.32
CA GLU A 227 11.58 15.45 -13.96
C GLU A 227 12.94 15.10 -14.59
N ALA A 228 13.46 13.94 -14.23
CA ALA A 228 14.63 13.31 -14.84
C ALA A 228 14.23 12.29 -15.91
N GLY A 229 13.07 11.64 -15.74
CA GLY A 229 12.48 10.74 -16.72
C GLY A 229 11.26 10.00 -16.17
N ALA A 230 10.73 9.09 -16.98
CA ALA A 230 9.64 8.20 -16.62
C ALA A 230 9.97 6.77 -17.08
N LEU A 231 9.54 5.78 -16.30
CA LEU A 231 9.71 4.36 -16.62
C LEU A 231 8.36 3.66 -16.59
N THR A 232 8.20 2.63 -17.42
CA THR A 232 6.99 1.82 -17.49
C THR A 232 7.28 0.36 -17.20
N ILE A 233 6.33 -0.29 -16.53
CA ILE A 233 6.27 -1.76 -16.44
C ILE A 233 5.17 -2.18 -17.42
N ASP A 234 5.56 -2.89 -18.48
CA ASP A 234 4.64 -3.31 -19.54
C ASP A 234 3.72 -4.46 -19.05
N PRO A 235 2.54 -4.66 -19.69
CA PRO A 235 1.75 -5.87 -19.52
C PRO A 235 2.57 -7.14 -19.66
N PHE A 236 2.27 -8.14 -18.83
CA PHE A 236 3.02 -9.38 -18.75
C PHE A 236 2.09 -10.60 -18.75
N GLU A 237 2.33 -11.50 -19.70
CA GLU A 237 1.56 -12.73 -19.96
C GLU A 237 0.04 -12.52 -20.04
N PHE A 238 -0.63 -12.56 -18.89
CA PHE A 238 -2.09 -12.59 -18.78
C PHE A 238 -2.68 -11.29 -18.23
N GLY A 239 -1.88 -10.29 -17.84
CA GLY A 239 -2.42 -9.07 -17.24
C GLY A 239 -1.44 -7.91 -17.21
N PHE A 240 -1.92 -6.76 -16.74
CA PHE A 240 -1.12 -5.55 -16.60
C PHE A 240 -0.66 -5.34 -15.15
N PRO A 241 0.51 -4.72 -14.92
CA PRO A 241 0.98 -4.36 -13.59
C PRO A 241 0.09 -3.28 -12.97
N ASN A 242 -0.36 -3.51 -11.73
CA ASN A 242 -1.25 -2.65 -10.99
C ASN A 242 -0.99 -2.75 -9.49
N VAL A 243 -1.50 -1.82 -8.68
CA VAL A 243 -1.27 -1.77 -7.22
C VAL A 243 0.23 -1.84 -6.91
N LEU A 244 1.00 -0.89 -7.46
CA LEU A 244 2.46 -0.81 -7.25
C LEU A 244 2.71 -0.33 -5.83
N ALA A 245 2.91 -1.25 -4.89
CA ALA A 245 2.84 -0.96 -3.46
C ALA A 245 4.21 -0.81 -2.79
N GLY A 246 5.25 -1.47 -3.32
CA GLY A 246 6.59 -1.45 -2.73
C GLY A 246 7.66 -1.14 -3.77
N ILE A 247 8.68 -0.37 -3.37
CA ILE A 247 9.81 0.00 -4.23
C ILE A 247 11.12 0.01 -3.45
N ASP A 248 12.20 -0.43 -4.09
CA ASP A 248 13.58 -0.21 -3.62
C ASP A 248 14.48 -0.05 -4.86
N ALA A 249 15.53 0.75 -4.74
CA ALA A 249 16.41 1.06 -5.86
C ALA A 249 17.87 1.01 -5.42
N ARG A 250 18.70 0.32 -6.20
CA ARG A 250 20.13 0.15 -5.95
C ARG A 250 20.89 -0.05 -7.26
N ASP A 251 22.11 0.47 -7.32
CA ASP A 251 23.06 0.20 -8.42
C ASP A 251 22.46 0.46 -9.81
N GLY A 252 21.76 1.59 -9.96
CA GLY A 252 21.13 1.98 -11.23
C GLY A 252 19.88 1.17 -11.60
N ARG A 253 19.36 0.29 -10.73
CA ARG A 253 18.17 -0.52 -10.97
C ARG A 253 17.12 -0.27 -9.90
N VAL A 254 15.86 -0.25 -10.30
CA VAL A 254 14.71 -0.20 -9.41
C VAL A 254 13.95 -1.52 -9.43
N TRP A 255 13.43 -1.93 -8.28
CA TRP A 255 12.58 -3.09 -8.09
C TRP A 255 11.24 -2.66 -7.52
N VAL A 256 10.15 -3.18 -8.08
CA VAL A 256 8.78 -2.79 -7.75
C VAL A 256 7.97 -4.05 -7.45
N ALA A 257 7.39 -4.09 -6.25
CA ALA A 257 6.49 -5.14 -5.80
C ALA A 257 5.04 -4.70 -6.08
N HIS A 258 4.28 -5.49 -6.84
CA HIS A 258 2.97 -5.09 -7.36
C HIS A 258 2.08 -6.30 -7.69
N ASN A 259 0.82 -6.07 -8.03
CA ASN A 259 -0.07 -7.09 -8.58
C ASN A 259 -0.06 -7.07 -10.11
N LEU A 260 -0.47 -8.17 -10.74
CA LEU A 260 -0.91 -8.23 -12.13
C LEU A 260 -2.42 -8.44 -12.13
N ASN A 261 -3.14 -7.62 -12.90
CA ASN A 261 -4.59 -7.72 -13.06
C ASN A 261 -4.94 -8.19 -14.47
N SER A 262 -5.73 -9.25 -14.55
CA SER A 262 -6.14 -9.93 -15.79
C SER A 262 -7.67 -9.90 -15.93
N PRO A 263 -8.27 -8.77 -16.34
CA PRO A 263 -9.72 -8.56 -16.32
C PRO A 263 -10.50 -9.27 -17.44
N GLU A 264 -9.85 -9.77 -18.49
CA GLU A 264 -10.55 -10.37 -19.63
C GLU A 264 -11.02 -11.80 -19.37
N PRO A 265 -12.16 -12.21 -19.96
CA PRO A 265 -12.66 -13.57 -19.83
C PRO A 265 -11.84 -14.59 -20.64
N PRO A 266 -11.80 -15.87 -20.22
CA PRO A 266 -12.39 -16.37 -18.99
C PRO A 266 -11.53 -16.01 -17.77
N LEU A 267 -12.15 -15.41 -16.75
CA LEU A 267 -11.48 -15.16 -15.48
C LEU A 267 -11.02 -16.48 -14.85
N ARG A 268 -9.77 -16.52 -14.41
CA ARG A 268 -9.17 -17.70 -13.78
C ARG A 268 -8.76 -17.31 -12.37
N PHE A 269 -9.29 -18.03 -11.38
CA PHE A 269 -9.04 -17.72 -9.96
C PHE A 269 -7.56 -17.59 -9.59
N ASN A 270 -6.65 -18.26 -10.30
CA ASN A 270 -5.21 -18.24 -10.06
C ASN A 270 -4.42 -17.28 -10.96
N LYS A 271 -5.06 -16.53 -11.85
CA LYS A 271 -4.40 -15.57 -12.76
C LYS A 271 -5.12 -14.22 -12.87
N THR A 272 -6.34 -14.11 -12.35
CA THR A 272 -7.14 -12.89 -12.37
C THR A 272 -6.45 -11.76 -11.60
N VAL A 273 -5.93 -12.08 -10.41
CA VAL A 273 -4.99 -11.21 -9.68
C VAL A 273 -3.83 -12.09 -9.26
N SER A 274 -2.60 -11.74 -9.67
CA SER A 274 -1.39 -12.44 -9.24
C SER A 274 -0.35 -11.49 -8.67
N SER A 275 0.48 -12.00 -7.76
CA SER A 275 1.56 -11.24 -7.16
C SER A 275 2.74 -11.20 -8.12
N ALA A 276 3.37 -10.03 -8.28
CA ALA A 276 4.50 -9.87 -9.19
C ALA A 276 5.61 -9.01 -8.59
N LEU A 277 6.81 -9.20 -9.13
CA LEU A 277 7.97 -8.37 -8.88
C LEU A 277 8.59 -7.96 -10.20
N SER A 278 8.67 -6.66 -10.45
CA SER A 278 9.31 -6.13 -11.65
C SER A 278 10.59 -5.39 -11.33
N SER A 279 11.49 -5.29 -12.30
CA SER A 279 12.68 -4.45 -12.20
C SER A 279 13.12 -3.84 -13.51
N LEU A 280 13.64 -2.63 -13.41
CA LEU A 280 13.92 -1.73 -14.52
C LEU A 280 15.26 -1.03 -14.28
N ALA A 281 16.03 -0.80 -15.34
CA ALA A 281 17.20 0.08 -15.28
C ALA A 281 16.73 1.55 -15.22
N LEU A 282 17.33 2.36 -14.36
CA LEU A 282 16.94 3.76 -14.14
C LEU A 282 17.27 4.66 -15.32
N ASP A 283 18.30 4.32 -16.09
CA ASP A 283 18.66 5.00 -17.33
C ASP A 283 17.80 4.54 -18.54
N GLY A 284 16.88 3.59 -18.32
CA GLY A 284 16.08 2.96 -19.36
C GLY A 284 16.87 2.01 -20.28
N VAL A 285 18.17 1.81 -20.05
CA VAL A 285 19.05 0.98 -20.87
C VAL A 285 19.28 -0.36 -20.19
N GLY A 286 18.44 -1.33 -20.52
CA GLY A 286 18.55 -2.68 -20.01
C GLY A 286 17.30 -3.50 -20.31
N GLN A 287 17.40 -4.82 -20.21
CA GLN A 287 16.22 -5.67 -20.35
C GLN A 287 15.39 -5.59 -19.06
N PRO A 288 14.11 -5.15 -19.14
CA PRO A 288 13.20 -5.20 -18.02
C PRO A 288 12.97 -6.66 -17.61
N LEU A 289 12.61 -6.86 -16.35
CA LEU A 289 12.22 -8.17 -15.82
C LEU A 289 10.89 -8.02 -15.09
N THR A 290 9.96 -8.94 -15.35
CA THR A 290 8.77 -9.16 -14.52
C THR A 290 8.74 -10.63 -14.13
N LEU A 291 8.60 -10.88 -12.83
CA LEU A 291 8.41 -12.21 -12.26
C LEU A 291 6.96 -12.34 -11.80
N ASP A 292 6.21 -13.29 -12.34
CA ASP A 292 4.98 -13.77 -11.72
C ASP A 292 5.38 -14.60 -10.49
N LEU A 293 5.17 -14.05 -9.30
CA LEU A 293 5.52 -14.70 -8.03
C LEU A 293 4.61 -15.91 -7.75
N ASN A 294 3.52 -16.05 -8.51
CA ASN A 294 2.64 -17.20 -8.42
C ASN A 294 2.89 -18.25 -9.51
N ASP A 295 3.99 -18.13 -10.26
CA ASP A 295 4.44 -19.18 -11.16
C ASP A 295 4.61 -20.51 -10.38
N PRO A 296 4.20 -21.67 -10.94
CA PRO A 296 4.30 -22.97 -10.27
C PRO A 296 5.70 -23.33 -9.76
N THR A 297 6.76 -22.74 -10.32
CA THR A 297 8.14 -22.90 -9.84
C THR A 297 8.34 -22.43 -8.39
N PHE A 298 7.51 -21.50 -7.90
CA PHE A 298 7.56 -21.01 -6.52
C PHE A 298 6.81 -21.91 -5.52
N SER A 299 6.16 -22.99 -5.98
CA SER A 299 5.49 -24.05 -5.19
C SER A 299 4.29 -23.65 -4.32
N THR A 300 4.11 -22.38 -3.97
CA THR A 300 3.01 -21.89 -3.12
C THR A 300 2.43 -20.59 -3.68
N PRO A 301 1.10 -20.45 -3.79
CA PRO A 301 0.47 -19.19 -4.19
C PRO A 301 0.76 -18.08 -3.18
N LEU A 302 1.09 -16.89 -3.68
CA LEU A 302 1.48 -15.72 -2.91
C LEU A 302 0.49 -14.58 -3.18
N ASN A 303 0.21 -13.79 -2.15
CA ASN A 303 -0.77 -12.73 -2.23
C ASN A 303 -0.25 -11.40 -1.66
N GLN A 304 -0.56 -10.33 -2.39
CA GLN A 304 -0.45 -8.93 -1.97
C GLN A 304 0.99 -8.52 -1.58
N PRO A 305 1.92 -8.44 -2.54
CA PRO A 305 3.23 -7.84 -2.33
C PRO A 305 3.08 -6.37 -1.94
N THR A 306 3.60 -5.96 -0.78
CA THR A 306 3.44 -4.60 -0.25
C THR A 306 4.74 -3.86 -0.02
N ALA A 307 5.87 -4.57 0.09
CA ALA A 307 7.17 -3.96 0.27
C ALA A 307 8.27 -4.85 -0.30
N ILE A 308 9.41 -4.24 -0.61
CA ILE A 308 10.65 -4.92 -0.97
C ILE A 308 11.82 -4.25 -0.25
N ALA A 309 12.85 -5.01 0.11
CA ALA A 309 14.12 -4.50 0.58
C ALA A 309 15.30 -5.22 -0.10
N LEU A 310 16.28 -4.45 -0.57
CA LEU A 310 17.53 -4.95 -1.12
C LEU A 310 18.64 -4.98 -0.05
N THR A 311 19.50 -5.98 -0.08
CA THR A 311 20.69 -6.02 0.78
C THR A 311 21.71 -4.95 0.38
N ALA A 312 22.56 -4.57 1.34
CA ALA A 312 23.63 -3.58 1.17
C ALA A 312 24.64 -3.90 0.03
N ASP A 313 24.72 -5.16 -0.38
CA ASP A 313 25.57 -5.62 -1.46
C ASP A 313 24.83 -5.81 -2.79
N GLY A 314 23.51 -5.53 -2.83
CA GLY A 314 22.67 -5.71 -4.02
C GLY A 314 22.41 -7.18 -4.41
N THR A 315 22.91 -8.15 -3.64
CA THR A 315 22.87 -9.57 -4.02
C THR A 315 21.58 -10.29 -3.65
N ARG A 316 20.70 -9.68 -2.85
CA ARG A 316 19.43 -10.28 -2.42
C ARG A 316 18.31 -9.26 -2.34
N ALA A 317 17.09 -9.73 -2.57
CA ALA A 317 15.85 -9.02 -2.32
C ALA A 317 14.97 -9.79 -1.33
N TYR A 318 14.23 -9.05 -0.51
CA TYR A 318 13.23 -9.58 0.40
C TYR A 318 11.89 -8.89 0.16
N VAL A 319 10.87 -9.64 -0.27
CA VAL A 319 9.55 -9.15 -0.64
C VAL A 319 8.54 -9.54 0.43
N VAL A 320 7.77 -8.57 0.91
CA VAL A 320 6.71 -8.77 1.91
C VAL A 320 5.40 -9.10 1.21
N LEU A 321 4.77 -10.21 1.59
CA LEU A 321 3.54 -10.73 1.03
C LEU A 321 2.44 -10.67 2.09
N ALA A 322 1.67 -9.59 2.05
CA ALA A 322 0.76 -9.20 3.12
C ALA A 322 -0.42 -10.17 3.26
N GLY A 323 -0.93 -10.72 2.15
CA GLY A 323 -2.06 -11.65 2.19
C GLY A 323 -1.68 -13.08 2.56
N SER A 324 -0.38 -13.40 2.47
CA SER A 324 0.17 -14.73 2.72
C SER A 324 0.90 -14.84 4.06
N ASP A 325 0.99 -13.76 4.84
CA ASP A 325 1.74 -13.70 6.11
C ASP A 325 3.19 -14.18 5.99
N GLN A 326 3.88 -13.74 4.93
CA GLN A 326 5.21 -14.22 4.57
C GLN A 326 6.18 -13.12 4.11
N LEU A 327 7.47 -13.38 4.33
CA LEU A 327 8.58 -12.73 3.66
C LEU A 327 9.21 -13.71 2.66
N MET A 328 9.26 -13.33 1.38
CA MET A 328 9.94 -14.07 0.33
C MET A 328 11.36 -13.55 0.14
N GLY A 329 12.35 -14.44 0.06
CA GLY A 329 13.74 -14.08 -0.25
C GLY A 329 14.15 -14.52 -1.66
N LEU A 330 14.87 -13.66 -2.36
CA LEU A 330 15.43 -13.89 -3.69
C LEU A 330 16.94 -13.62 -3.69
N ALA A 331 17.70 -14.46 -4.38
CA ALA A 331 19.07 -14.17 -4.75
C ALA A 331 19.08 -13.45 -6.10
N LEU A 332 19.90 -12.40 -6.19
CA LEU A 332 20.07 -11.52 -7.34
C LEU A 332 21.48 -11.64 -7.93
N ASP A 333 22.11 -12.82 -7.79
CA ASP A 333 23.43 -13.12 -8.38
C ASP A 333 23.43 -12.81 -9.90
N ASP A 334 22.31 -13.12 -10.55
CA ASP A 334 21.93 -12.64 -11.89
C ASP A 334 20.59 -11.88 -11.75
N PRO A 335 20.59 -10.53 -11.78
CA PRO A 335 19.37 -9.74 -11.68
C PRO A 335 18.35 -9.99 -12.79
N ALA A 336 18.76 -10.57 -13.92
CA ALA A 336 17.84 -10.97 -14.98
C ALA A 336 17.21 -12.35 -14.73
N LYS A 337 17.75 -13.14 -13.78
CA LYS A 337 17.24 -14.46 -13.40
C LYS A 337 17.27 -14.66 -11.88
N PRO A 338 16.45 -13.91 -11.12
CA PRO A 338 16.38 -14.08 -9.67
C PRO A 338 16.03 -15.51 -9.27
N ARG A 339 16.67 -16.00 -8.21
CA ARG A 339 16.48 -17.36 -7.72
C ARG A 339 15.86 -17.35 -6.33
N LEU A 340 14.79 -18.12 -6.15
CA LEU A 340 14.14 -18.29 -4.84
C LEU A 340 15.14 -18.78 -3.77
N LEU A 341 15.26 -18.02 -2.69
CA LEU A 341 15.96 -18.42 -1.47
C LEU A 341 15.04 -19.13 -0.49
N GLY A 342 13.77 -18.73 -0.43
CA GLY A 342 12.77 -19.32 0.45
C GLY A 342 11.71 -18.34 0.93
N PHE A 343 10.87 -18.83 1.84
CA PHE A 343 9.82 -18.08 2.51
C PHE A 343 10.02 -18.18 4.02
N TRP A 344 9.82 -17.08 4.73
CA TRP A 344 9.80 -17.02 6.18
C TRP A 344 8.40 -16.60 6.64
N PRO A 345 7.77 -17.37 7.54
CA PRO A 345 6.47 -16.97 8.09
C PRO A 345 6.64 -15.77 9.02
N THR A 346 5.66 -14.88 9.01
CA THR A 346 5.64 -13.65 9.81
C THR A 346 4.46 -13.66 10.80
N GLY A 347 4.18 -12.52 11.42
CA GLY A 347 2.88 -12.25 12.01
C GLY A 347 1.84 -11.93 10.92
N ALA A 348 0.65 -11.50 11.35
CA ALA A 348 -0.48 -11.29 10.47
C ALA A 348 -0.38 -9.97 9.70
N ASN A 349 -0.60 -10.06 8.39
CA ASN A 349 -0.56 -8.99 7.40
C ASN A 349 0.71 -8.15 7.47
N PRO A 350 1.88 -8.70 7.12
CA PRO A 350 3.12 -7.95 7.06
C PRO A 350 3.02 -6.84 6.01
N ARG A 351 3.51 -5.63 6.32
CA ARG A 351 3.41 -4.45 5.43
C ARG A 351 4.74 -3.79 5.09
N GLY A 352 5.81 -4.12 5.81
CA GLY A 352 7.11 -3.53 5.57
C GLY A 352 8.23 -4.37 6.15
N VAL A 353 9.43 -4.23 5.59
CA VAL A 353 10.64 -4.92 6.05
C VAL A 353 11.80 -3.94 6.13
N ALA A 354 12.58 -4.04 7.20
CA ALA A 354 13.89 -3.41 7.35
C ALA A 354 14.96 -4.50 7.53
N LEU A 355 16.11 -4.34 6.88
CA LEU A 355 17.22 -5.30 6.94
C LEU A 355 18.34 -4.74 7.80
N SER A 356 18.96 -5.58 8.62
CA SER A 356 20.24 -5.24 9.25
C SER A 356 21.29 -4.89 8.19
N ARG A 357 22.26 -4.06 8.55
CA ARG A 357 23.31 -3.60 7.62
C ARG A 357 24.08 -4.75 6.94
N ASP A 358 24.27 -5.85 7.64
CA ASP A 358 24.93 -7.06 7.14
C ASP A 358 23.99 -7.99 6.34
N GLY A 359 22.71 -7.63 6.19
CA GLY A 359 21.71 -8.41 5.47
C GLY A 359 21.33 -9.74 6.12
N ARG A 360 21.72 -9.96 7.39
CA ARG A 360 21.49 -11.24 8.10
C ARG A 360 20.24 -11.26 8.96
N THR A 361 19.60 -10.13 9.20
CA THR A 361 18.37 -10.05 9.99
C THR A 361 17.33 -9.21 9.26
N ALA A 362 16.10 -9.71 9.20
CA ALA A 362 14.94 -8.92 8.76
C ALA A 362 14.06 -8.60 9.96
N TYR A 363 13.62 -7.35 10.01
CA TYR A 363 12.55 -6.86 10.89
C TYR A 363 11.33 -6.61 10.02
N VAL A 364 10.26 -7.35 10.23
CA VAL A 364 9.03 -7.25 9.42
C VAL A 364 7.90 -6.72 10.29
N MET A 365 7.34 -5.57 9.91
CA MET A 365 6.19 -4.98 10.58
C MET A 365 4.93 -5.76 10.20
N ASN A 366 4.28 -6.36 11.19
CA ASN A 366 3.04 -7.09 11.03
C ASN A 366 1.86 -6.24 11.49
N TYR A 367 1.13 -5.70 10.52
CA TYR A 367 0.14 -4.68 10.78
C TYR A 367 -0.98 -5.20 11.68
N LEU A 368 -1.50 -6.40 11.42
CA LEU A 368 -2.70 -6.89 12.11
C LEU A 368 -2.42 -7.72 13.37
N SER A 369 -1.20 -8.22 13.56
CA SER A 369 -0.77 -8.84 14.83
C SER A 369 -0.10 -7.86 15.80
N ARG A 370 0.07 -6.59 15.41
CA ARG A 370 0.65 -5.51 16.24
C ARG A 370 2.05 -5.82 16.77
N ASP A 371 2.82 -6.57 15.99
CA ASP A 371 4.16 -7.02 16.34
C ASP A 371 5.15 -6.88 15.18
N VAL A 372 6.43 -7.03 15.49
CA VAL A 372 7.53 -7.12 14.52
C VAL A 372 8.08 -8.53 14.55
N SER A 373 8.13 -9.20 13.40
CA SER A 373 8.87 -10.45 13.24
C SER A 373 10.36 -10.15 13.03
N ILE A 374 11.20 -10.80 13.82
CA ILE A 374 12.67 -10.68 13.78
C ILE A 374 13.21 -12.02 13.27
N LEU A 375 13.60 -12.02 11.99
CA LEU A 375 13.93 -13.22 11.22
C LEU A 375 15.44 -13.32 10.98
N ASP A 376 16.00 -14.50 11.18
CA ASP A 376 17.38 -14.83 10.82
C ASP A 376 17.45 -15.21 9.33
N LEU A 377 18.27 -14.48 8.58
CA LEU A 377 18.50 -14.64 7.14
C LEU A 377 19.89 -15.22 6.84
N SER A 378 20.68 -15.53 7.87
CA SER A 378 22.06 -16.01 7.72
C SER A 378 22.13 -17.41 7.10
N ASP A 379 21.16 -18.27 7.39
CA ASP A 379 20.96 -19.56 6.74
C ASP A 379 19.57 -19.59 6.08
N PRO A 380 19.47 -19.53 4.74
CA PRO A 380 18.18 -19.58 4.04
C PRO A 380 17.43 -20.92 4.20
N ARG A 381 18.04 -21.92 4.83
CA ARG A 381 17.38 -23.16 5.23
C ARG A 381 16.68 -23.04 6.59
N ASN A 382 17.11 -22.10 7.44
CA ASN A 382 16.46 -21.82 8.72
C ASN A 382 15.29 -20.85 8.52
N ARG A 383 14.15 -21.40 8.11
CA ARG A 383 12.92 -20.65 7.79
C ARG A 383 11.89 -20.68 8.90
N THR A 384 12.36 -20.79 10.15
CA THR A 384 11.47 -20.73 11.31
C THR A 384 11.03 -19.26 11.52
N GLY A 385 9.78 -19.04 11.96
CA GLY A 385 9.12 -17.72 12.00
C GLY A 385 9.70 -16.67 12.96
N GLY A 386 10.96 -16.80 13.36
CA GLY A 386 11.70 -15.85 14.18
C GLY A 386 11.07 -15.53 15.54
N ARG A 387 11.64 -14.54 16.22
CA ARG A 387 11.02 -13.95 17.42
C ARG A 387 10.02 -12.88 16.99
N ARG A 388 8.94 -12.72 17.76
CA ARG A 388 7.98 -11.61 17.58
C ARG A 388 8.00 -10.70 18.81
N GLU A 389 7.98 -9.39 18.57
CA GLU A 389 7.92 -8.36 19.62
C GLU A 389 6.75 -7.43 19.36
N SER A 390 5.85 -7.28 20.35
CA SER A 390 4.71 -6.36 20.24
C SER A 390 5.20 -4.90 20.20
N VAL A 391 4.61 -4.11 19.32
CA VAL A 391 4.96 -2.69 19.14
C VAL A 391 3.81 -1.75 19.42
N ALA A 392 2.58 -2.25 19.57
CA ALA A 392 1.41 -1.49 19.96
C ALA A 392 0.33 -2.41 20.58
N PRO A 393 -0.58 -1.85 21.40
CA PRO A 393 -1.80 -2.54 21.79
C PRO A 393 -2.77 -2.67 20.61
N GLU A 394 -3.70 -3.61 20.70
CA GLU A 394 -4.89 -3.62 19.84
C GLU A 394 -5.89 -2.56 20.33
N THR A 395 -6.39 -1.74 19.41
CA THR A 395 -7.28 -0.60 19.70
C THR A 395 -8.67 -0.79 19.09
N LEU A 396 -8.82 -1.67 18.11
CA LEU A 396 -10.12 -2.00 17.52
C LEU A 396 -10.90 -2.92 18.44
N ASP A 397 -12.23 -2.85 18.38
CA ASP A 397 -13.07 -3.83 19.03
C ASP A 397 -12.82 -5.23 18.41
N PRO A 398 -13.05 -6.32 19.18
CA PRO A 398 -12.69 -7.67 18.73
C PRO A 398 -13.38 -8.12 17.43
N GLU A 399 -14.59 -7.65 17.15
CA GLU A 399 -15.37 -8.03 15.96
C GLU A 399 -14.80 -7.33 14.72
N THR A 400 -14.62 -6.01 14.78
CA THR A 400 -14.00 -5.24 13.68
C THR A 400 -12.57 -5.71 13.42
N TRP A 401 -11.80 -6.02 14.47
CA TRP A 401 -10.44 -6.55 14.31
C TRP A 401 -10.43 -7.91 13.61
N LEU A 402 -11.33 -8.82 13.97
CA LEU A 402 -11.49 -10.12 13.30
C LEU A 402 -11.86 -9.92 11.81
N GLY A 403 -12.83 -9.05 11.53
CA GLY A 403 -13.23 -8.72 10.16
C GLY A 403 -12.08 -8.18 9.32
N LYS A 404 -11.29 -7.25 9.89
CA LYS A 404 -10.09 -6.69 9.25
C LYS A 404 -9.06 -7.76 8.94
N ARG A 405 -8.88 -8.74 9.82
CA ARG A 405 -7.99 -9.88 9.59
C ARG A 405 -8.47 -10.78 8.46
N LEU A 406 -9.75 -11.12 8.43
CA LEU A 406 -10.34 -11.94 7.36
C LEU A 406 -10.24 -11.23 6.00
N PHE A 407 -10.52 -9.93 5.95
CA PHE A 407 -10.44 -9.11 4.74
C PHE A 407 -9.06 -9.12 4.07
N ASN A 408 -8.00 -9.20 4.87
CA ASN A 408 -6.61 -9.13 4.41
C ASN A 408 -5.92 -10.49 4.30
N ASN A 409 -6.57 -11.60 4.65
CA ASN A 409 -5.92 -12.92 4.73
C ASN A 409 -6.34 -13.82 3.57
N ALA A 410 -5.44 -14.06 2.63
CA ALA A 410 -5.67 -15.01 1.54
C ALA A 410 -5.51 -16.47 2.01
N SER A 411 -4.74 -16.71 3.07
CA SER A 411 -4.41 -18.06 3.55
C SER A 411 -5.57 -18.79 4.24
N ASP A 412 -6.68 -18.10 4.55
CA ASP A 412 -7.89 -18.76 5.05
C ASP A 412 -8.63 -19.43 3.87
N PRO A 413 -8.79 -20.77 3.86
CA PRO A 413 -9.44 -21.48 2.75
C PRO A 413 -10.92 -21.10 2.58
N ARG A 414 -11.54 -20.49 3.60
CA ARG A 414 -12.90 -19.93 3.50
C ARG A 414 -12.92 -18.70 2.62
N ILE A 415 -11.86 -17.89 2.62
CA ILE A 415 -11.67 -16.72 1.74
C ILE A 415 -11.16 -17.14 0.36
N SER A 416 -10.09 -17.94 0.31
CA SER A 416 -9.52 -18.45 -0.93
C SER A 416 -8.92 -19.83 -0.71
N THR A 417 -9.48 -20.86 -1.35
CA THR A 417 -9.09 -22.27 -1.12
C THR A 417 -7.60 -22.56 -1.29
N LEU A 418 -6.89 -21.76 -2.08
CA LEU A 418 -5.48 -21.95 -2.39
C LEU A 418 -4.62 -20.71 -2.11
N GLY A 419 -5.12 -19.66 -1.47
CA GLY A 419 -4.28 -18.54 -1.04
C GLY A 419 -3.94 -17.50 -2.11
N TRP A 420 -4.65 -17.48 -3.24
CA TRP A 420 -4.31 -16.61 -4.38
C TRP A 420 -4.75 -15.15 -4.18
N ILE A 421 -5.87 -14.96 -3.48
CA ILE A 421 -6.56 -13.68 -3.43
C ILE A 421 -7.19 -13.45 -2.06
N SER A 422 -7.20 -12.19 -1.65
CA SER A 422 -7.90 -11.66 -0.48
C SER A 422 -8.79 -10.48 -0.93
N CYS A 423 -9.75 -10.04 -0.10
CA CYS A 423 -10.55 -8.86 -0.44
C CYS A 423 -9.65 -7.63 -0.69
N ALA A 424 -8.57 -7.52 0.09
CA ALA A 424 -7.59 -6.45 -0.02
C ALA A 424 -6.74 -6.48 -1.30
N SER A 425 -6.83 -7.53 -2.12
CA SER A 425 -6.13 -7.62 -3.42
C SER A 425 -6.75 -6.69 -4.45
N CYS A 426 -8.08 -6.62 -4.50
CA CYS A 426 -8.83 -5.67 -5.34
C CYS A 426 -9.19 -4.39 -4.58
N HIS A 427 -9.32 -4.47 -3.24
CA HIS A 427 -9.66 -3.33 -2.39
C HIS A 427 -8.50 -2.93 -1.45
N PRO A 428 -7.34 -2.49 -1.98
CA PRO A 428 -6.20 -2.10 -1.15
C PRO A 428 -6.60 -0.94 -0.21
N GLY A 429 -6.47 -1.15 1.10
CA GLY A 429 -6.90 -0.18 2.11
C GLY A 429 -8.41 0.12 2.10
N GLY A 430 -9.21 -0.78 1.50
CA GLY A 430 -10.64 -0.59 1.27
C GLY A 430 -10.98 0.33 0.08
N GLY A 431 -9.98 0.78 -0.67
CA GLY A 431 -10.18 1.52 -1.91
C GLY A 431 -10.52 0.63 -3.10
N SER A 432 -10.07 1.06 -4.27
CA SER A 432 -10.25 0.35 -5.53
C SER A 432 -8.89 0.13 -6.19
N ASP A 433 -8.72 -1.00 -6.87
CA ASP A 433 -7.62 -1.26 -7.79
C ASP A 433 -7.83 -0.60 -9.16
N GLY A 434 -8.91 0.17 -9.36
CA GLY A 434 -9.21 0.87 -10.61
C GLY A 434 -9.52 -0.03 -11.81
N THR A 435 -9.57 -1.36 -11.62
CA THR A 435 -9.71 -2.32 -12.72
C THR A 435 -11.17 -2.57 -13.06
N THR A 436 -11.49 -2.69 -14.34
CA THR A 436 -12.83 -3.04 -14.83
C THR A 436 -12.90 -4.52 -15.17
N TRP A 437 -13.50 -5.31 -14.29
CA TRP A 437 -13.59 -6.76 -14.39
C TRP A 437 -14.74 -7.20 -15.29
N SER A 438 -14.49 -8.16 -16.19
CA SER A 438 -15.54 -8.81 -16.98
C SER A 438 -16.22 -9.91 -16.17
N LEU A 439 -17.23 -9.53 -15.38
CA LEU A 439 -17.96 -10.43 -14.48
C LEU A 439 -19.28 -10.91 -15.12
N PRO A 440 -19.93 -11.97 -14.59
CA PRO A 440 -21.25 -12.41 -15.08
C PRO A 440 -22.33 -11.31 -15.08
N GLU A 441 -22.18 -10.31 -14.22
CA GLU A 441 -23.07 -9.14 -14.15
C GLU A 441 -22.77 -8.08 -15.23
N GLY A 442 -21.69 -8.27 -16.01
CA GLY A 442 -21.15 -7.33 -16.99
C GLY A 442 -19.83 -6.68 -16.54
N PRO A 443 -19.22 -5.83 -17.39
CA PRO A 443 -18.01 -5.10 -17.06
C PRO A 443 -18.24 -4.17 -15.85
N ARG A 444 -17.48 -4.35 -14.77
CA ARG A 444 -17.61 -3.53 -13.56
C ARG A 444 -16.26 -3.14 -13.00
N GLN A 445 -16.08 -1.84 -12.78
CA GLN A 445 -14.95 -1.34 -12.05
C GLN A 445 -15.06 -1.69 -10.57
N THR A 446 -13.95 -2.12 -9.98
CA THR A 446 -13.87 -2.33 -8.53
C THR A 446 -14.36 -1.08 -7.79
N THR A 447 -15.37 -1.24 -6.93
CA THR A 447 -15.97 -0.11 -6.21
C THR A 447 -15.22 0.13 -4.89
N PRO A 448 -14.88 1.37 -4.52
CA PRO A 448 -14.30 1.64 -3.20
C PRO A 448 -15.31 1.33 -2.08
N LEU A 449 -14.83 0.76 -0.98
CA LEU A 449 -15.63 0.33 0.17
C LEU A 449 -15.74 1.39 1.28
N TRP A 450 -15.32 2.61 1.01
CA TRP A 450 -15.43 3.73 1.94
C TRP A 450 -16.88 4.16 2.18
N SER A 451 -17.17 4.77 3.32
CA SER A 451 -18.48 5.31 3.71
C SER A 451 -19.68 4.35 3.52
N LEU A 452 -19.50 3.03 3.49
CA LEU A 452 -20.59 2.10 3.17
C LEU A 452 -21.77 2.19 4.16
N THR A 453 -21.51 2.46 5.44
CA THR A 453 -22.56 2.75 6.43
C THR A 453 -23.43 3.95 6.04
N LEU A 454 -22.85 5.02 5.48
CA LEU A 454 -23.60 6.21 5.05
C LEU A 454 -24.34 5.97 3.73
N ARG A 455 -23.70 5.24 2.81
CA ARG A 455 -24.23 4.95 1.47
C ARG A 455 -25.49 4.07 1.52
N GLY A 456 -25.52 3.13 2.46
CA GLY A 456 -26.60 2.15 2.57
C GLY A 456 -26.71 1.21 1.35
N PRO A 457 -27.62 0.23 1.41
CA PRO A 457 -27.86 -0.68 0.31
C PRO A 457 -28.67 -0.02 -0.84
N PRO A 458 -28.71 -0.64 -2.04
CA PRO A 458 -28.03 -1.88 -2.38
C PRO A 458 -26.51 -1.69 -2.56
N PHE A 459 -25.75 -2.72 -2.19
CA PHE A 459 -24.32 -2.83 -2.42
C PHE A 459 -24.06 -3.37 -3.84
N HIS A 460 -22.92 -3.03 -4.46
CA HIS A 460 -22.62 -3.15 -5.90
C HIS A 460 -23.35 -2.19 -6.85
N ALA A 461 -22.70 -1.89 -7.97
CA ALA A 461 -23.24 -1.04 -9.03
C ALA A 461 -24.53 -1.61 -9.65
N SER A 462 -24.61 -2.94 -9.82
CA SER A 462 -25.78 -3.61 -10.42
C SER A 462 -26.95 -3.80 -9.44
N ALA A 463 -26.87 -3.26 -8.23
CA ALA A 463 -27.91 -3.39 -7.20
C ALA A 463 -28.28 -4.85 -6.84
N THR A 464 -27.28 -5.73 -6.74
CA THR A 464 -27.48 -7.19 -6.56
C THR A 464 -27.33 -7.66 -5.12
N ARG A 465 -27.04 -6.75 -4.18
CA ARG A 465 -26.71 -7.05 -2.78
C ARG A 465 -27.46 -6.11 -1.88
N ASP A 466 -28.13 -6.60 -0.85
CA ASP A 466 -28.87 -5.77 0.12
C ASP A 466 -28.21 -5.74 1.49
N GLU A 467 -27.20 -6.58 1.74
CA GLU A 467 -26.38 -6.57 2.95
C GLU A 467 -24.89 -6.81 2.65
N PRO A 468 -23.97 -6.32 3.48
CA PRO A 468 -22.53 -6.54 3.29
C PRO A 468 -22.13 -8.02 3.43
N GLN A 469 -22.88 -8.82 4.18
CA GLN A 469 -22.65 -10.26 4.33
C GLN A 469 -22.82 -11.05 3.03
N ASP A 470 -23.53 -10.49 2.04
CA ASP A 470 -23.67 -11.12 0.73
C ASP A 470 -22.34 -11.23 -0.03
N VAL A 471 -21.27 -10.57 0.46
CA VAL A 471 -19.89 -10.80 -0.01
C VAL A 471 -19.47 -12.28 0.06
N GLN A 472 -20.17 -13.12 0.84
CA GLN A 472 -20.00 -14.57 0.78
C GLN A 472 -20.13 -15.11 -0.66
N LEU A 473 -21.03 -14.54 -1.47
CA LEU A 473 -21.17 -14.94 -2.87
C LEU A 473 -19.93 -14.59 -3.71
N ASP A 474 -19.29 -13.44 -3.47
CA ASP A 474 -18.02 -13.08 -4.15
C ASP A 474 -16.88 -13.99 -3.72
N ILE A 475 -16.84 -14.34 -2.43
CA ILE A 475 -15.86 -15.29 -1.87
C ILE A 475 -15.98 -16.64 -2.58
N GLU A 476 -17.20 -17.18 -2.71
CA GLU A 476 -17.44 -18.49 -3.33
C GLU A 476 -17.22 -18.49 -4.84
N LEU A 477 -17.73 -17.46 -5.54
CA LEU A 477 -17.74 -17.43 -7.00
C LEU A 477 -16.45 -16.86 -7.61
N LEU A 478 -15.94 -15.75 -7.08
CA LEU A 478 -14.79 -15.04 -7.65
C LEU A 478 -13.49 -15.51 -7.01
N MET A 479 -13.45 -15.59 -5.68
CA MET A 479 -12.23 -15.93 -4.93
C MET A 479 -12.03 -17.44 -4.76
N ARG A 480 -13.05 -18.24 -5.10
CA ARG A 480 -13.09 -19.70 -4.93
C ARG A 480 -12.79 -20.13 -3.49
N GLY A 481 -13.26 -19.36 -2.52
CA GLY A 481 -13.27 -19.73 -1.11
C GLY A 481 -14.38 -20.72 -0.77
N LEU A 482 -14.27 -21.37 0.39
CA LEU A 482 -15.30 -22.27 0.91
C LEU A 482 -16.53 -21.54 1.49
N GLY A 483 -16.44 -20.23 1.73
CA GLY A 483 -17.48 -19.45 2.41
C GLY A 483 -17.44 -19.61 3.94
N PHE A 484 -18.11 -18.70 4.65
CA PHE A 484 -18.13 -18.66 6.12
C PHE A 484 -19.38 -19.30 6.75
N SER A 485 -20.44 -19.50 5.97
CA SER A 485 -21.69 -20.09 6.44
C SER A 485 -22.10 -21.27 5.55
N SER A 486 -22.79 -22.25 6.15
CA SER A 486 -23.30 -23.42 5.41
C SER A 486 -24.67 -23.14 4.80
N GLY A 487 -25.01 -23.84 3.72
CA GLY A 487 -26.23 -23.62 2.95
C GLY A 487 -26.02 -22.62 1.81
N PRO A 488 -27.04 -22.39 0.96
CA PRO A 488 -26.90 -21.46 -0.16
C PRO A 488 -26.68 -20.04 0.36
N SER A 489 -25.79 -19.29 -0.29
CA SER A 489 -25.78 -17.83 -0.21
C SER A 489 -27.09 -17.34 -0.81
N TYR A 490 -27.95 -16.72 0.00
CA TYR A 490 -29.28 -16.33 -0.46
C TYR A 490 -29.20 -15.13 -1.40
N PRO A 491 -30.08 -15.05 -2.40
CA PRO A 491 -30.13 -13.90 -3.30
C PRO A 491 -30.67 -12.66 -2.57
N LEU A 492 -30.44 -11.52 -3.20
CA LEU A 492 -31.01 -10.22 -2.91
C LEU A 492 -32.44 -10.27 -2.32
N LEU A 493 -32.66 -9.63 -1.17
CA LEU A 493 -33.95 -9.55 -0.46
C LEU A 493 -34.51 -10.92 0.00
N GLY A 494 -33.66 -11.95 0.05
CA GLY A 494 -33.95 -13.29 0.56
C GLY A 494 -33.83 -13.40 2.08
N THR A 495 -33.57 -14.62 2.57
CA THR A 495 -33.22 -14.81 3.99
C THR A 495 -31.88 -14.13 4.25
N PRO A 496 -31.79 -13.25 5.27
CA PRO A 496 -30.54 -12.55 5.54
C PRO A 496 -29.37 -13.51 5.82
N ASN A 497 -28.23 -13.18 5.25
CA ASN A 497 -26.92 -13.72 5.54
C ASN A 497 -26.37 -13.24 6.89
N GLY A 498 -26.79 -12.04 7.34
CA GLY A 498 -26.53 -11.55 8.68
C GLY A 498 -26.94 -12.54 9.77
N GLY A 499 -26.05 -12.78 10.74
CA GLY A 499 -26.30 -13.69 11.86
C GLY A 499 -26.08 -15.18 11.54
N ARG A 500 -25.74 -15.55 10.30
CA ARG A 500 -25.46 -16.96 9.94
C ARG A 500 -24.07 -17.43 10.39
N SER A 501 -23.11 -16.51 10.55
CA SER A 501 -21.73 -16.81 10.91
C SER A 501 -21.06 -15.60 11.55
N ALA A 502 -20.49 -15.77 12.74
CA ALA A 502 -19.80 -14.71 13.45
C ALA A 502 -18.62 -14.12 12.66
N ASP A 503 -17.93 -14.95 11.86
CA ASP A 503 -16.82 -14.50 11.02
C ASP A 503 -17.31 -13.68 9.82
N LEU A 504 -18.49 -14.02 9.28
CA LEU A 504 -19.12 -13.25 8.19
C LEU A 504 -19.63 -11.90 8.70
N ASP A 505 -20.25 -11.90 9.89
CA ASP A 505 -20.71 -10.68 10.56
C ASP A 505 -19.53 -9.77 10.94
N ALA A 506 -18.42 -10.35 11.42
CA ALA A 506 -17.18 -9.61 11.66
C ALA A 506 -16.62 -8.97 10.38
N LEU A 507 -16.56 -9.73 9.28
CA LEU A 507 -16.13 -9.21 7.98
C LEU A 507 -17.03 -8.06 7.51
N ALA A 508 -18.36 -8.21 7.64
CA ALA A 508 -19.33 -7.17 7.34
C ALA A 508 -19.15 -5.92 8.22
N ALA A 509 -18.94 -6.08 9.53
CA ALA A 509 -18.70 -4.98 10.46
C ALA A 509 -17.47 -4.15 10.04
N PHE A 510 -16.38 -4.84 9.68
CA PHE A 510 -15.19 -4.16 9.16
C PHE A 510 -15.44 -3.45 7.83
N ILE A 511 -16.10 -4.09 6.86
CA ILE A 511 -16.41 -3.48 5.55
C ILE A 511 -17.26 -2.21 5.72
N MET A 512 -18.22 -2.24 6.63
CA MET A 512 -19.16 -1.12 6.82
C MET A 512 -18.56 0.05 7.59
N ALA A 513 -17.85 -0.23 8.69
CA ALA A 513 -17.45 0.78 9.65
C ALA A 513 -15.93 0.87 9.91
N GLY A 514 -15.16 -0.13 9.49
CA GLY A 514 -13.72 -0.21 9.74
C GLY A 514 -12.84 0.45 8.67
N ILE A 515 -13.45 0.94 7.58
CA ILE A 515 -12.73 1.53 6.44
C ILE A 515 -13.05 3.03 6.33
N ARG A 516 -12.02 3.86 6.52
CA ARG A 516 -12.12 5.32 6.44
C ARG A 516 -12.09 5.81 4.99
N THR A 517 -12.87 6.85 4.70
CA THR A 517 -12.79 7.61 3.45
C THR A 517 -11.55 8.51 3.43
N PRO A 518 -10.75 8.51 2.34
CA PRO A 518 -9.62 9.42 2.20
C PRO A 518 -10.06 10.88 2.34
N ALA A 519 -9.18 11.68 2.93
CA ALA A 519 -9.39 13.12 3.00
C ALA A 519 -9.31 13.72 1.60
N ALA A 520 -10.23 14.66 1.31
CA ALA A 520 -10.24 15.41 0.08
C ALA A 520 -8.96 16.24 -0.09
N SER A 521 -8.60 16.49 -1.36
CA SER A 521 -7.44 17.30 -1.71
C SER A 521 -7.53 18.70 -1.08
N SER A 522 -6.42 19.17 -0.51
CA SER A 522 -6.27 20.54 -0.02
C SER A 522 -6.22 21.59 -1.15
N GLY A 523 -6.14 21.15 -2.41
CA GLY A 523 -6.12 22.02 -3.59
C GLY A 523 -7.49 22.39 -4.16
N ILE A 524 -8.59 21.93 -3.56
CA ILE A 524 -9.94 22.28 -4.02
C ILE A 524 -10.22 23.76 -3.70
N ASP A 525 -10.63 24.54 -4.71
CA ASP A 525 -11.03 25.94 -4.51
C ASP A 525 -12.37 25.99 -3.76
N GLU A 526 -12.31 26.29 -2.47
CA GLU A 526 -13.49 26.41 -1.59
C GLU A 526 -14.49 27.46 -2.08
N THR A 527 -14.03 28.52 -2.74
CA THR A 527 -14.90 29.58 -3.25
C THR A 527 -15.63 29.12 -4.51
N ALA A 528 -14.97 28.35 -5.37
CA ALA A 528 -15.60 27.67 -6.50
C ALA A 528 -16.57 26.58 -6.01
N ALA A 529 -16.18 25.76 -5.05
CA ALA A 529 -17.03 24.73 -4.46
C ALA A 529 -18.29 25.31 -3.81
N ALA A 530 -18.19 26.47 -3.15
CA ALA A 530 -19.35 27.17 -2.60
C ALA A 530 -20.35 27.59 -3.69
N ARG A 531 -19.87 28.15 -4.82
CA ARG A 531 -20.74 28.47 -5.98
C ARG A 531 -21.30 27.21 -6.65
N GLY A 532 -20.48 26.17 -6.75
CA GLY A 532 -20.87 24.87 -7.30
C GLY A 532 -21.97 24.19 -6.50
N ARG A 533 -22.00 24.40 -5.18
CA ARG A 533 -23.08 23.94 -4.31
C ARG A 533 -24.42 24.55 -4.70
N ASP A 534 -24.46 25.84 -5.02
CA ASP A 534 -25.69 26.51 -5.47
C ASP A 534 -26.13 25.94 -6.83
N THR A 535 -25.19 25.77 -7.76
CA THR A 535 -25.43 25.13 -9.07
C THR A 535 -25.98 23.72 -8.90
N TYR A 536 -25.44 22.93 -7.97
CA TYR A 536 -25.86 21.56 -7.69
C TYR A 536 -27.35 21.48 -7.29
N GLU A 537 -27.81 22.41 -6.45
CA GLU A 537 -29.20 22.49 -6.03
C GLU A 537 -30.11 22.92 -7.20
N VAL A 538 -29.74 23.98 -7.92
CA VAL A 538 -30.52 24.51 -9.06
C VAL A 538 -30.61 23.52 -10.21
N ALA A 539 -29.54 22.76 -10.47
CA ALA A 539 -29.50 21.71 -11.49
C ALA A 539 -30.33 20.47 -11.10
N GLY A 540 -30.86 20.41 -9.86
CA GLY A 540 -31.69 19.31 -9.38
C GLY A 540 -30.91 18.04 -9.05
N CYS A 541 -29.59 18.12 -8.86
CA CYS A 541 -28.76 16.95 -8.55
C CYS A 541 -29.20 16.24 -7.26
N THR A 542 -29.81 16.97 -6.33
CA THR A 542 -30.36 16.46 -5.05
C THR A 542 -31.46 15.41 -5.22
N ALA A 543 -32.12 15.34 -6.38
CA ALA A 543 -33.15 14.36 -6.67
C ALA A 543 -32.61 12.92 -6.73
N CYS A 544 -31.36 12.75 -7.18
CA CYS A 544 -30.68 11.46 -7.26
C CYS A 544 -29.54 11.33 -6.22
N HIS A 545 -28.88 12.44 -5.89
CA HIS A 545 -27.69 12.46 -5.05
C HIS A 545 -27.88 13.25 -3.73
N GLY A 546 -29.11 13.35 -3.22
CA GLY A 546 -29.40 13.99 -1.93
C GLY A 546 -29.23 13.07 -0.71
N GLY A 547 -29.46 13.63 0.48
CA GLY A 547 -29.38 12.92 1.76
C GLY A 547 -27.97 12.54 2.21
N ALA A 548 -27.88 11.89 3.39
CA ALA A 548 -26.60 11.58 4.04
C ALA A 548 -25.68 10.61 3.25
N GLY A 549 -26.25 9.75 2.40
CA GLY A 549 -25.47 8.86 1.55
C GLY A 549 -24.96 9.51 0.26
N TRP A 550 -25.38 10.75 -0.04
CA TRP A 550 -25.16 11.41 -1.34
C TRP A 550 -25.57 10.54 -2.53
N THR A 551 -26.64 9.78 -2.31
CA THR A 551 -27.26 8.85 -3.24
C THR A 551 -28.66 8.53 -2.73
N ARG A 552 -29.62 8.43 -3.64
CA ARG A 552 -31.00 8.05 -3.35
C ARG A 552 -31.34 6.77 -4.10
N ASN A 553 -30.91 5.64 -3.55
CA ASN A 553 -31.38 4.33 -3.99
C ASN A 553 -32.50 3.87 -3.07
N ALA A 554 -33.64 3.46 -3.64
CA ALA A 554 -34.72 2.85 -2.88
C ALA A 554 -34.60 1.33 -2.95
N LEU A 555 -34.42 0.66 -1.82
CA LEU A 555 -34.80 -0.74 -1.69
C LEU A 555 -36.33 -0.81 -1.49
N PRO A 556 -37.12 -1.40 -2.39
CA PRO A 556 -38.54 -1.60 -2.16
C PRO A 556 -38.77 -2.63 -1.04
N GLY A 557 -39.88 -2.52 -0.31
CA GLY A 557 -40.32 -3.54 0.65
C GLY A 557 -41.09 -4.70 -0.02
N ALA A 558 -40.84 -5.94 0.45
CA ALA A 558 -41.33 -7.26 0.00
C ALA A 558 -41.13 -7.59 -1.51
N PRO A 559 -40.69 -8.82 -1.86
CA PRO A 559 -39.82 -9.08 -3.01
C PRO A 559 -40.45 -8.72 -4.36
N GLY A 560 -39.77 -7.86 -5.10
CA GLY A 560 -39.95 -7.64 -6.53
C GLY A 560 -38.68 -8.09 -7.25
N THR A 561 -38.56 -9.38 -7.50
CA THR A 561 -37.66 -9.82 -8.58
C THR A 561 -38.18 -9.17 -9.86
N VAL A 562 -37.28 -8.63 -10.69
CA VAL A 562 -37.68 -8.32 -12.07
C VAL A 562 -38.15 -9.65 -12.68
N ALA A 563 -39.40 -9.72 -13.11
CA ALA A 563 -39.89 -10.88 -13.86
C ALA A 563 -39.18 -10.89 -15.22
N GLY A 564 -38.08 -11.63 -15.33
CA GLY A 564 -37.22 -11.65 -16.50
C GLY A 564 -35.92 -12.44 -16.25
N PRO A 565 -35.01 -12.53 -17.25
CA PRO A 565 -33.76 -13.30 -17.14
C PRO A 565 -32.77 -12.77 -16.09
N THR A 566 -33.05 -11.63 -15.45
CA THR A 566 -32.17 -10.84 -14.57
C THR A 566 -32.69 -10.73 -13.13
N GLY A 567 -33.44 -11.73 -12.64
CA GLY A 567 -34.19 -11.74 -11.38
C GLY A 567 -33.44 -11.49 -10.05
N ASP A 568 -32.19 -11.03 -10.07
CA ASP A 568 -31.30 -10.80 -8.92
C ASP A 568 -30.92 -9.30 -8.74
N GLN A 569 -31.73 -8.35 -9.23
CA GLN A 569 -31.50 -6.90 -9.11
C GLN A 569 -32.70 -6.12 -8.55
N VAL A 570 -32.43 -4.95 -7.95
CA VAL A 570 -33.46 -4.01 -7.48
C VAL A 570 -33.82 -2.99 -8.57
N ASP A 571 -34.89 -3.23 -9.32
CA ASP A 571 -35.38 -2.37 -10.42
C ASP A 571 -35.52 -0.88 -10.03
N ALA A 572 -36.11 -0.62 -8.86
CA ALA A 572 -36.33 0.75 -8.38
C ALA A 572 -35.05 1.56 -8.14
N ALA A 573 -33.88 0.90 -8.11
CA ALA A 573 -32.57 1.55 -8.02
C ALA A 573 -31.91 1.75 -9.39
N LEU A 574 -32.35 1.05 -10.45
CA LEU A 574 -31.62 1.01 -11.72
C LEU A 574 -31.91 2.21 -12.61
N HIS A 575 -30.83 2.79 -13.14
CA HIS A 575 -30.86 3.89 -14.08
C HIS A 575 -29.91 3.56 -15.23
N ASP A 576 -30.39 3.69 -16.47
CA ASP A 576 -29.56 3.54 -17.66
C ASP A 576 -29.01 4.90 -18.10
N VAL A 577 -27.68 5.00 -18.08
CA VAL A 577 -26.92 6.16 -18.57
C VAL A 577 -26.14 5.83 -19.86
N GLY A 578 -26.50 4.75 -20.55
CA GLY A 578 -25.95 4.33 -21.84
C GLY A 578 -24.52 3.81 -21.80
N THR A 579 -24.05 3.41 -20.63
CA THR A 579 -22.67 2.92 -20.46
C THR A 579 -22.55 1.40 -20.51
N TYR A 580 -23.65 0.66 -20.56
CA TYR A 580 -23.62 -0.79 -20.73
C TYR A 580 -23.35 -1.17 -22.20
N PRO A 581 -22.49 -2.16 -22.50
CA PRO A 581 -22.19 -2.53 -23.88
C PRO A 581 -23.42 -3.04 -24.65
N VAL A 582 -23.68 -2.44 -25.82
CA VAL A 582 -24.81 -2.81 -26.68
C VAL A 582 -24.69 -4.27 -27.14
N GLY A 583 -25.76 -5.03 -26.99
CA GLY A 583 -25.84 -6.42 -27.46
C GLY A 583 -25.16 -7.46 -26.56
N GLN A 584 -24.68 -7.07 -25.38
CA GLN A 584 -24.31 -8.00 -24.32
C GLN A 584 -25.52 -8.27 -23.41
N SER A 585 -25.65 -9.49 -22.92
CA SER A 585 -26.66 -9.87 -21.93
C SER A 585 -26.02 -10.00 -20.55
N GLY A 586 -26.66 -9.47 -19.51
CA GLY A 586 -26.20 -9.58 -18.12
C GLY A 586 -26.97 -8.64 -17.19
N LEU A 587 -26.67 -8.70 -15.89
CA LEU A 587 -27.40 -7.88 -14.90
C LEU A 587 -27.26 -6.36 -15.17
N GLY A 588 -26.15 -5.87 -15.73
CA GLY A 588 -26.04 -4.45 -16.09
C GLY A 588 -26.94 -3.95 -17.23
N GLU A 589 -27.65 -4.83 -17.96
CA GLU A 589 -28.45 -4.46 -19.14
C GLU A 589 -29.61 -3.50 -18.83
N LEU A 590 -30.19 -3.60 -17.63
CA LEU A 590 -31.29 -2.72 -17.19
C LEU A 590 -30.80 -1.42 -16.54
N GLY A 591 -29.48 -1.25 -16.39
CA GLY A 591 -28.87 -0.08 -15.76
C GLY A 591 -28.19 -0.39 -14.43
N PHE A 592 -27.86 0.68 -13.70
CA PHE A 592 -27.06 0.63 -12.47
C PHE A 592 -27.68 1.51 -11.38
N LYS A 593 -27.35 1.21 -10.13
CA LYS A 593 -27.72 2.08 -9.01
C LYS A 593 -27.08 3.46 -9.13
N ILE A 594 -27.72 4.46 -8.52
CA ILE A 594 -27.13 5.80 -8.42
C ILE A 594 -25.89 5.70 -7.52
N PRO A 595 -24.68 6.05 -8.00
CA PRO A 595 -23.49 6.01 -7.16
C PRO A 595 -23.56 7.11 -6.09
N THR A 596 -22.87 6.89 -4.98
CA THR A 596 -22.63 7.94 -3.99
C THR A 596 -21.64 8.97 -4.52
N LEU A 597 -21.77 10.23 -4.08
CA LEU A 597 -20.78 11.28 -4.33
C LEU A 597 -19.71 11.39 -3.22
N LEU A 598 -19.79 10.55 -2.17
CA LEU A 598 -18.80 10.56 -1.09
C LEU A 598 -17.43 10.07 -1.57
N GLY A 599 -16.44 10.96 -1.52
CA GLY A 599 -15.04 10.66 -1.82
C GLY A 599 -14.66 10.68 -3.29
N LEU A 600 -15.43 11.35 -4.16
CA LEU A 600 -15.19 11.36 -5.62
C LEU A 600 -13.79 11.81 -6.04
N HIS A 601 -13.10 12.59 -5.22
CA HIS A 601 -11.71 13.00 -5.46
C HIS A 601 -10.74 11.81 -5.58
N ALA A 602 -11.10 10.62 -5.06
CA ALA A 602 -10.24 9.44 -5.02
C ALA A 602 -10.80 8.24 -5.80
N THR A 603 -11.81 8.45 -6.67
CA THR A 603 -12.52 7.34 -7.33
C THR A 603 -12.54 7.42 -8.85
N ALA A 604 -11.77 8.32 -9.47
CA ALA A 604 -11.63 8.34 -10.91
C ALA A 604 -10.89 7.08 -11.43
N PRO A 605 -11.19 6.59 -12.65
CA PRO A 605 -12.26 7.05 -13.54
C PRO A 605 -13.66 6.67 -13.00
N TYR A 606 -14.69 7.36 -13.47
CA TYR A 606 -16.06 7.31 -12.96
C TYR A 606 -16.99 6.43 -13.83
N LEU A 607 -18.21 6.25 -13.30
CA LEU A 607 -19.25 5.34 -13.78
C LEU A 607 -18.90 3.88 -13.50
N HIS A 608 -19.90 3.00 -13.58
CA HIS A 608 -19.79 1.61 -13.11
C HIS A 608 -18.66 0.80 -13.77
N ASN A 609 -18.16 1.22 -14.93
CA ASN A 609 -17.14 0.56 -15.74
C ASN A 609 -15.95 1.47 -16.08
N GLY A 610 -15.82 2.63 -15.42
CA GLY A 610 -14.73 3.58 -15.69
C GLY A 610 -14.81 4.30 -17.05
N ALA A 611 -15.98 4.32 -17.71
CA ALA A 611 -16.13 4.94 -19.04
C ALA A 611 -15.92 6.48 -19.07
N ALA A 612 -15.98 7.15 -17.91
CA ALA A 612 -15.73 8.59 -17.81
C ALA A 612 -14.43 8.85 -17.05
N THR A 613 -13.42 9.42 -17.72
CA THR A 613 -12.11 9.67 -17.09
C THR A 613 -12.12 10.77 -16.04
N ASP A 614 -13.09 11.69 -16.14
CA ASP A 614 -13.27 12.81 -15.22
C ASP A 614 -14.76 13.15 -15.03
N LEU A 615 -15.07 14.07 -14.10
CA LEU A 615 -16.45 14.47 -13.82
C LEU A 615 -17.08 15.30 -14.94
N ARG A 616 -16.27 16.00 -15.77
CA ARG A 616 -16.81 16.71 -16.94
C ARG A 616 -17.37 15.72 -17.96
N ALA A 617 -16.70 14.59 -18.18
CA ALA A 617 -17.18 13.51 -19.03
C ALA A 617 -18.48 12.87 -18.49
N VAL A 618 -18.62 12.75 -17.16
CA VAL A 618 -19.89 12.31 -16.53
C VAL A 618 -21.01 13.31 -16.81
N LEU A 619 -20.77 14.60 -16.55
CA LEU A 619 -21.77 15.67 -16.69
C LEU A 619 -22.14 15.94 -18.15
N ALA A 620 -21.25 15.64 -19.11
CA ALA A 620 -21.50 15.77 -20.54
C ALA A 620 -22.29 14.60 -21.15
N ASN A 621 -22.51 13.50 -20.40
CA ASN A 621 -23.25 12.35 -20.91
C ASN A 621 -24.73 12.72 -21.10
N PRO A 622 -25.30 12.68 -22.32
CA PRO A 622 -26.67 13.12 -22.59
C PRO A 622 -27.76 12.25 -21.93
N LEU A 623 -27.41 11.04 -21.50
CA LEU A 623 -28.30 10.16 -20.74
C LEU A 623 -28.17 10.35 -19.22
N HIS A 624 -27.14 11.07 -18.78
CA HIS A 624 -27.03 11.60 -17.42
C HIS A 624 -27.72 12.98 -17.39
N VAL A 625 -28.73 13.13 -16.51
CA VAL A 625 -29.69 14.25 -16.58
C VAL A 625 -29.06 15.64 -16.37
N GLY A 626 -29.67 16.66 -17.00
CA GLY A 626 -29.47 18.08 -16.70
C GLY A 626 -28.80 18.87 -17.83
N VAL A 627 -29.33 20.05 -18.15
CA VAL A 627 -28.59 21.06 -18.94
C VAL A 627 -27.88 21.95 -17.94
N ILE A 628 -26.60 21.69 -17.69
CA ILE A 628 -25.76 22.56 -16.88
C ILE A 628 -25.10 23.57 -17.82
N ALA A 629 -25.10 24.85 -17.46
CA ALA A 629 -24.42 25.85 -18.26
C ALA A 629 -22.89 25.60 -18.19
N GLU A 630 -22.21 25.69 -19.33
CA GLU A 630 -20.75 25.47 -19.42
C GLU A 630 -19.97 26.35 -18.42
N ALA A 631 -20.46 27.57 -18.17
CA ALA A 631 -19.84 28.52 -17.24
C ALA A 631 -19.85 28.06 -15.78
N ASP A 632 -20.74 27.14 -15.41
CA ASP A 632 -20.93 26.68 -14.03
C ASP A 632 -20.27 25.31 -13.77
N LEU A 633 -19.70 24.67 -14.81
CA LEU A 633 -19.18 23.31 -14.71
C LEU A 633 -17.96 23.19 -13.79
N ASP A 634 -17.01 24.13 -13.85
CA ASP A 634 -15.82 24.06 -12.99
C ASP A 634 -16.16 24.24 -11.52
N ASP A 635 -17.08 25.16 -11.22
CA ASP A 635 -17.58 25.37 -9.87
C ASP A 635 -18.30 24.11 -9.35
N LEU A 636 -19.18 23.51 -10.17
CA LEU A 636 -19.86 22.27 -9.82
C LEU A 636 -18.86 21.11 -9.61
N VAL A 637 -17.87 20.96 -10.47
CA VAL A 637 -16.82 19.93 -10.32
C VAL A 637 -16.02 20.14 -9.03
N ALA A 638 -15.67 21.39 -8.70
CA ALA A 638 -15.00 21.71 -7.43
C ALA A 638 -15.84 21.29 -6.23
N PHE A 639 -17.16 21.53 -6.26
CA PHE A 639 -18.08 21.08 -5.22
C PHE A 639 -18.16 19.55 -5.14
N LEU A 640 -18.33 18.87 -6.27
CA LEU A 640 -18.43 17.40 -6.31
C LEU A 640 -17.17 16.72 -5.74
N LEU A 641 -15.98 17.26 -6.03
CA LEU A 641 -14.72 16.75 -5.49
C LEU A 641 -14.55 17.05 -3.99
N SER A 642 -15.24 18.06 -3.46
CA SER A 642 -15.18 18.43 -2.05
C SER A 642 -16.10 17.59 -1.16
N ILE A 643 -17.03 16.81 -1.72
CA ILE A 643 -18.02 16.05 -0.95
C ILE A 643 -17.34 14.93 -0.15
N ASP A 644 -17.51 15.01 1.17
CA ASP A 644 -17.08 14.04 2.16
C ASP A 644 -18.11 13.84 3.28
N ASP A 645 -17.79 12.97 4.25
CA ASP A 645 -18.68 12.61 5.36
C ASP A 645 -19.00 13.80 6.29
N SER A 646 -18.26 14.92 6.20
CA SER A 646 -18.48 16.13 6.99
C SER A 646 -19.26 17.23 6.25
N THR A 647 -19.43 17.06 4.94
CA THR A 647 -20.11 18.03 4.08
C THR A 647 -21.59 18.12 4.42
N SER A 648 -22.12 19.35 4.53
CA SER A 648 -23.54 19.56 4.85
C SER A 648 -24.45 18.97 3.77
N ILE A 649 -25.44 18.19 4.17
CA ILE A 649 -26.39 17.55 3.27
C ILE A 649 -27.44 18.55 2.77
N PHE A 650 -28.11 18.19 1.67
CA PHE A 650 -29.37 18.80 1.26
C PHE A 650 -30.51 17.94 1.79
N ASP A 651 -31.49 18.56 2.45
CA ASP A 651 -32.63 17.88 3.08
C ASP A 651 -33.51 17.12 2.06
#